data_AF-A0A8B9YEN1-F1
#
_entry.id   AF-A0A8B9YEN1-F1
#
_cell.length_a   1.000
_cell.length_b   1.000
_cell.length_c   1.000
_cell.angle_alpha   90.00
_cell.angle_beta   90.00
_cell.angle_gamma   90.00
#
_symmetry.space_group_name_H-M   'P 1'
#
loop_
_entity.id
_entity.type
_entity.pdbx_description
1 polymer ?
#
loop_
_entity_poly.entity_id
_entity_poly.type
_entity_poly.pdbx_seq_one_letter_code
_entity_poly.pdbx_strand_id
1 'polypeptide(L)'
;MRLGSGTFAAGCVVIEVLGVALFLRGFFPAPVFSGAERQAESPAPEPSAGASSNWTELPPPLFSKVVILLIDALRDDFVFGSKGVKFMPYTTYLVEKGSSLSFVAEAKPPTVTMPRIKERDPLLPSLLVLCGDHGMSEAGGHGASSMEEVNTALVLVSSAFERKPGDVRHPTRVQQTDLAATLSIGLGLPIPKSNTGSLMFPVVEGRPMREQLRFLHLNTVQLSKLLQENVPSYNKEPGFEQFKVSERSHRNWIRLYLEENNSEVVFNLGAKVRRQYLDALRTLKLSLSRRAAQYDVYSMAVGTVLVLEALVLLLLSVPQALSSRAELDVPLLSPVCSLLFYLLLLALAALHVVVCTAADSSCYLCGLPWLAAGGVMTLIAALLCAGMSALTRVFAGGKCLSQNPPQSTSRWSELDLLSFLGTVGHVLSLGASSFIEEEHQTWYFLVNTLCLALCHQIYRKCLLGDDCAPQHCPHTGEEFDGVAVALQGKRAGPEGWELSRAPADPSSLEALRGSERWMVLASPWLVLACCRLLRSLNQTGVQWAHRPDLGHWLTSSDHKAELSVLAALSLTMIFVLVQKRCSLTSKVAMAFGLLGIYCYRAAIGNVLFPWQQDNKDISKGITEARFVYVFVLGILFTGTKDLLKSQIIAADFTARTVGLWEIHSGLVLLATLLLRPHNLPVLVLSLAIQTIMAQFVWRPLRHDVAEVTVMHYWFGQAFFYFQGNSNSIATVDISAGFVGLDAYMEIPAIFLTAFATYSGPVLWASHLVNFLTSEASSGSALSHACFCYALICSIPVSVYIILVTSLRYHLFIWSVFSPKLLYEGMHLLITAAVCIFFIAMDQTNTKS
;
A
#
# COMPACT_ATOMS: atom_id res chain seq x y z
N MET A 1 -7.36 35.32 -6.79
CA MET A 1 -8.65 34.59 -6.82
C MET A 1 -8.86 34.01 -5.43
N ARG A 2 -10.07 34.08 -4.86
CA ARG A 2 -10.34 33.43 -3.56
C ARG A 2 -10.80 32.01 -3.78
N LEU A 3 -10.21 31.07 -3.04
CA LEU A 3 -10.53 29.65 -3.11
C LEU A 3 -10.79 29.14 -1.70
N GLY A 4 -11.86 28.37 -1.50
CA GLY A 4 -12.11 27.72 -0.20
C GLY A 4 -11.00 26.73 0.15
N SER A 5 -10.64 26.63 1.44
CA SER A 5 -9.53 25.80 1.91
C SER A 5 -9.71 24.32 1.61
N GLY A 6 -10.94 23.81 1.63
CA GLY A 6 -11.27 22.44 1.21
C GLY A 6 -11.02 22.22 -0.29
N THR A 7 -11.47 23.14 -1.14
CA THR A 7 -11.25 23.07 -2.60
C THR A 7 -9.77 23.11 -2.96
N PHE A 8 -9.01 23.98 -2.28
CA PHE A 8 -7.56 24.01 -2.42
C PHE A 8 -6.91 22.69 -2.00
N ALA A 9 -7.29 22.17 -0.83
CA ALA A 9 -6.74 20.92 -0.31
C ALA A 9 -7.01 19.72 -1.22
N ALA A 10 -8.22 19.55 -1.73
CA ALA A 10 -8.51 18.46 -2.68
C ALA A 10 -7.74 18.63 -3.99
N GLY A 11 -7.54 19.86 -4.46
CA GLY A 11 -6.68 20.14 -5.61
C GLY A 11 -5.24 19.66 -5.40
N CYS A 12 -4.66 19.95 -4.22
CA CYS A 12 -3.34 19.43 -3.83
C CYS A 12 -3.31 17.90 -3.81
N VAL A 13 -4.29 17.24 -3.17
CA VAL A 13 -4.33 15.76 -3.11
C VAL A 13 -4.46 15.14 -4.51
N VAL A 14 -5.26 15.73 -5.41
CA VAL A 14 -5.36 15.25 -6.81
C VAL A 14 -4.02 15.39 -7.55
N ILE A 15 -3.28 16.47 -7.30
CA ILE A 15 -1.91 16.64 -7.84
C ILE A 15 -0.98 15.58 -7.26
N GLU A 16 -1.07 15.28 -5.97
CA GLU A 16 -0.28 14.21 -5.34
C GLU A 16 -0.61 12.85 -5.95
N VAL A 17 -1.88 12.54 -6.25
CA VAL A 17 -2.28 11.31 -6.94
C VAL A 17 -1.58 11.21 -8.31
N LEU A 18 -1.55 12.30 -9.08
CA LEU A 18 -0.85 12.34 -10.36
C LEU A 18 0.66 12.17 -10.17
N GLY A 19 1.25 12.82 -9.17
CA GLY A 19 2.67 12.71 -8.82
C GLY A 19 3.06 11.29 -8.41
N VAL A 20 2.25 10.64 -7.56
CA VAL A 20 2.42 9.23 -7.17
C VAL A 20 2.26 8.30 -8.37
N ALA A 21 1.27 8.52 -9.25
CA ALA A 21 1.10 7.70 -10.45
C ALA A 21 2.32 7.78 -11.39
N LEU A 22 2.87 8.99 -11.59
CA LEU A 22 4.12 9.19 -12.35
C LEU A 22 5.31 8.54 -11.64
N PHE A 23 5.41 8.67 -10.32
CA PHE A 23 6.44 8.03 -9.51
C PHE A 23 6.38 6.50 -9.66
N LEU A 24 5.20 5.90 -9.49
CA LEU A 24 4.96 4.46 -9.63
C LEU A 24 5.35 3.96 -11.02
N ARG A 25 5.04 4.73 -12.08
CA ARG A 25 5.47 4.39 -13.45
C ARG A 25 7.01 4.40 -13.56
N GLY A 26 7.68 5.34 -12.92
CA GLY A 26 9.14 5.39 -12.92
C GLY A 26 9.79 4.30 -12.05
N PHE A 27 9.14 3.99 -10.93
CA PHE A 27 9.64 3.12 -9.88
C PHE A 27 9.47 1.63 -10.20
N PHE A 28 8.33 1.22 -10.77
CA PHE A 28 8.17 -0.14 -11.26
C PHE A 28 8.81 -0.23 -12.65
N PRO A 29 9.91 -0.99 -12.82
CA PRO A 29 10.53 -1.14 -14.13
C PRO A 29 9.48 -1.66 -15.09
N ALA A 30 9.37 -1.02 -16.26
CA ALA A 30 8.51 -1.52 -17.33
C ALA A 30 8.89 -2.99 -17.53
N PRO A 31 7.94 -3.94 -17.50
CA PRO A 31 8.27 -5.34 -17.50
C PRO A 31 9.07 -5.66 -18.77
N VAL A 32 10.38 -5.79 -18.59
CA VAL A 32 11.39 -6.15 -19.61
C VAL A 32 11.02 -7.48 -20.30
N PHE A 33 10.08 -8.22 -19.71
CA PHE A 33 9.66 -9.55 -20.16
C PHE A 33 8.15 -9.73 -20.34
N SER A 34 7.37 -8.64 -20.44
CA SER A 34 5.92 -8.72 -20.76
C SER A 34 5.64 -8.84 -22.27
N GLY A 35 6.33 -9.77 -22.93
CA GLY A 35 5.76 -10.34 -24.14
C GLY A 35 4.59 -11.23 -23.72
N ALA A 36 3.38 -10.96 -24.24
CA ALA A 36 2.22 -11.84 -24.13
C ALA A 36 2.63 -13.32 -24.20
N GLU A 37 1.92 -14.22 -23.51
CA GLU A 37 2.07 -15.69 -23.60
C GLU A 37 2.12 -16.14 -25.06
N ARG A 38 3.31 -16.07 -25.66
CA ARG A 38 3.58 -16.47 -27.03
C ARG A 38 3.96 -17.92 -26.95
N GLN A 39 3.24 -18.73 -27.72
CA GLN A 39 3.45 -20.15 -27.96
C GLN A 39 4.94 -20.54 -27.93
N ALA A 40 5.22 -21.77 -27.49
CA ALA A 40 6.56 -22.35 -27.51
C ALA A 40 7.18 -22.20 -28.91
N GLU A 41 8.20 -21.35 -29.02
CA GLU A 41 8.94 -21.21 -30.28
C GLU A 41 9.75 -22.48 -30.54
N SER A 42 9.85 -22.87 -31.81
CA SER A 42 10.73 -23.96 -32.21
C SER A 42 12.18 -23.66 -31.80
N PRO A 43 12.96 -24.67 -31.40
CA PRO A 43 14.37 -24.49 -31.07
C PRO A 43 15.13 -23.82 -32.21
N ALA A 44 16.07 -22.93 -31.89
CA ALA A 44 16.89 -22.28 -32.91
C ALA A 44 17.70 -23.34 -33.69
N PRO A 45 17.75 -23.30 -35.03
CA PRO A 45 18.47 -24.31 -35.81
C PRO A 45 19.97 -24.31 -35.49
N GLU A 46 20.66 -25.45 -35.70
CA GLU A 46 22.13 -25.50 -35.56
C GLU A 46 22.79 -24.66 -36.67
N PRO A 47 23.86 -23.89 -36.37
CA PRO A 47 24.58 -23.13 -37.39
C PRO A 47 25.17 -24.06 -38.46
N SER A 48 24.68 -23.98 -39.71
CA SER A 48 25.14 -24.83 -40.83
C SER A 48 25.73 -24.02 -41.99
N ALA A 49 26.64 -24.63 -42.74
CA ALA A 49 27.30 -24.06 -43.93
C ALA A 49 26.90 -24.83 -45.21
N GLY A 50 25.58 -24.95 -45.47
CA GLY A 50 25.08 -25.54 -46.72
C GLY A 50 25.01 -27.07 -46.78
N ALA A 51 25.63 -27.80 -45.85
CA ALA A 51 25.31 -29.20 -45.57
C ALA A 51 24.09 -29.28 -44.65
N SER A 52 23.12 -30.16 -44.93
CA SER A 52 21.94 -30.33 -44.08
C SER A 52 22.35 -30.93 -42.73
N SER A 53 22.38 -30.10 -41.68
CA SER A 53 22.51 -30.61 -40.32
C SER A 53 21.21 -31.33 -39.94
N ASN A 54 21.32 -32.57 -39.46
CA ASN A 54 20.20 -33.34 -38.93
C ASN A 54 19.82 -32.90 -37.49
N TRP A 55 20.45 -31.87 -36.93
CA TRP A 55 20.26 -31.40 -35.56
C TRP A 55 19.50 -30.07 -35.50
N THR A 56 18.23 -30.11 -35.87
CA THR A 56 17.28 -28.99 -35.72
C THR A 56 16.46 -29.07 -34.43
N GLU A 57 16.44 -30.24 -33.77
CA GLU A 57 15.72 -30.49 -32.53
C GLU A 57 16.53 -30.12 -31.27
N LEU A 58 15.86 -30.12 -30.11
CA LEU A 58 16.51 -29.99 -28.80
C LEU A 58 17.36 -31.25 -28.55
N PRO A 59 18.58 -31.12 -27.99
CA PRO A 59 19.35 -32.30 -27.60
C PRO A 59 18.59 -33.12 -26.54
N PRO A 60 18.87 -34.44 -26.45
CA PRO A 60 18.19 -35.31 -25.50
C PRO A 60 18.41 -34.85 -24.05
N PRO A 61 17.43 -35.11 -23.15
CA PRO A 61 17.57 -34.78 -21.74
C PRO A 61 18.78 -35.48 -21.09
N LEU A 62 19.36 -34.80 -20.10
CA LEU A 62 20.42 -35.34 -19.23
C LEU A 62 19.82 -36.04 -18.01
N PHE A 63 18.68 -35.55 -17.53
CA PHE A 63 18.00 -36.04 -16.34
C PHE A 63 16.54 -36.37 -16.64
N SER A 64 16.04 -37.44 -16.02
CA SER A 64 14.61 -37.78 -16.06
C SER A 64 13.84 -36.99 -15.01
N LYS A 65 14.38 -36.93 -13.79
CA LYS A 65 13.74 -36.36 -12.60
C LYS A 65 14.61 -35.31 -11.94
N VAL A 66 13.98 -34.24 -11.47
CA VAL A 66 14.63 -33.21 -10.65
C VAL A 66 13.87 -33.05 -9.34
N VAL A 67 14.58 -33.15 -8.22
CA VAL A 67 14.08 -32.77 -6.90
C VAL A 67 14.80 -31.48 -6.49
N ILE A 68 14.04 -30.44 -6.16
CA ILE A 68 14.60 -29.17 -5.65
C ILE A 68 14.30 -29.09 -4.16
N LEU A 69 15.36 -29.09 -3.35
CA LEU A 69 15.33 -28.82 -1.93
C LEU A 69 15.82 -27.39 -1.71
N LEU A 70 14.86 -26.48 -1.55
CA LEU A 70 15.11 -25.07 -1.23
C LEU A 70 15.07 -24.89 0.29
N ILE A 71 16.12 -24.31 0.85
CA ILE A 71 16.27 -24.05 2.29
C ILE A 71 16.38 -22.55 2.51
N ASP A 72 15.50 -22.00 3.33
CA ASP A 72 15.50 -20.59 3.72
C ASP A 72 16.82 -20.23 4.46
N ALA A 73 17.39 -19.08 4.11
CA ALA A 73 18.59 -18.51 4.73
C ALA A 73 19.86 -19.42 4.71
N LEU A 74 20.00 -20.31 3.72
CA LEU A 74 21.13 -21.26 3.63
C LEU A 74 22.41 -20.60 3.08
N ARG A 75 23.24 -20.10 4.00
CA ARG A 75 24.58 -19.57 3.70
C ARG A 75 25.53 -20.61 3.12
N ASP A 76 26.50 -20.16 2.33
CA ASP A 76 27.51 -21.04 1.74
C ASP A 76 28.45 -21.67 2.78
N ASP A 77 28.83 -20.92 3.82
CA ASP A 77 29.71 -21.42 4.90
C ASP A 77 29.05 -22.48 5.79
N PHE A 78 27.71 -22.56 5.80
CA PHE A 78 26.98 -23.63 6.50
C PHE A 78 27.16 -24.99 5.82
N VAL A 79 27.47 -25.00 4.52
CA VAL A 79 27.63 -26.23 3.72
C VAL A 79 29.09 -26.52 3.40
N PHE A 80 29.85 -25.51 2.96
CA PHE A 80 31.24 -25.68 2.51
C PHE A 80 32.29 -25.35 3.59
N GLY A 81 31.88 -24.73 4.70
CA GLY A 81 32.76 -24.40 5.82
C GLY A 81 32.86 -25.49 6.88
N SER A 82 33.57 -25.20 7.98
CA SER A 82 33.70 -26.10 9.13
C SER A 82 32.35 -26.46 9.78
N LYS A 83 31.36 -25.58 9.66
CA LYS A 83 29.97 -25.82 10.10
C LYS A 83 29.33 -26.97 9.31
N GLY A 84 29.61 -27.11 8.01
CA GLY A 84 29.08 -28.19 7.17
C GLY A 84 29.53 -29.58 7.62
N VAL A 85 30.83 -29.73 7.92
CA VAL A 85 31.38 -30.99 8.45
C VAL A 85 30.66 -31.43 9.74
N LYS A 86 30.29 -30.47 10.58
CA LYS A 86 29.66 -30.72 11.89
C LYS A 86 28.15 -30.96 11.79
N PHE A 87 27.44 -30.15 11.00
CA PHE A 87 25.97 -30.10 11.00
C PHE A 87 25.32 -30.69 9.74
N MET A 88 26.08 -30.84 8.64
CA MET A 88 25.64 -31.44 7.38
C MET A 88 26.61 -32.53 6.87
N PRO A 89 27.01 -33.50 7.70
CA PRO A 89 28.09 -34.45 7.39
C PRO A 89 27.81 -35.30 6.14
N TYR A 90 26.54 -35.62 5.88
CA TYR A 90 26.15 -36.35 4.67
C TYR A 90 26.32 -35.51 3.39
N THR A 91 25.96 -34.23 3.43
CA THR A 91 26.17 -33.32 2.30
C THR A 91 27.66 -33.12 2.05
N THR A 92 28.46 -32.93 3.10
CA THR A 92 29.92 -32.84 3.01
C THR A 92 30.51 -34.12 2.38
N TYR A 93 30.09 -35.29 2.83
CA TYR A 93 30.51 -36.57 2.26
C TYR A 93 30.20 -36.67 0.74
N LEU A 94 29.01 -36.23 0.31
CA LEU A 94 28.66 -36.22 -1.12
C LEU A 94 29.53 -35.26 -1.94
N VAL A 95 29.88 -34.10 -1.38
CA VAL A 95 30.78 -33.11 -1.99
C VAL A 95 32.20 -33.68 -2.13
N GLU A 96 32.71 -34.39 -1.13
CA GLU A 96 34.04 -34.99 -1.12
C GLU A 96 34.16 -36.23 -2.02
N LYS A 97 33.13 -37.08 -2.06
CA LYS A 97 33.10 -38.31 -2.86
C LYS A 97 33.02 -38.05 -4.37
N GLY A 98 32.62 -36.84 -4.78
CA GLY A 98 32.64 -36.41 -6.17
C GLY A 98 31.40 -36.78 -7.00
N SER A 99 30.30 -37.19 -6.37
CA SER A 99 28.99 -37.41 -7.06
C SER A 99 28.11 -36.15 -7.09
N SER A 100 28.70 -34.98 -6.85
CA SER A 100 28.02 -33.70 -6.84
C SER A 100 28.81 -32.62 -7.57
N LEU A 101 28.16 -31.51 -7.92
CA LEU A 101 28.76 -30.25 -8.37
C LEU A 101 28.38 -29.17 -7.37
N SER A 102 29.37 -28.42 -6.89
CA SER A 102 29.20 -27.44 -5.82
C SER A 102 29.43 -26.02 -6.35
N PHE A 103 28.55 -25.11 -5.97
CA PHE A 103 28.59 -23.71 -6.36
C PHE A 103 28.22 -22.80 -5.19
N VAL A 104 28.75 -21.58 -5.19
CA VAL A 104 28.27 -20.47 -4.35
C VAL A 104 27.36 -19.61 -5.21
N ALA A 105 26.05 -19.62 -4.92
CA ALA A 105 25.06 -18.88 -5.66
C ALA A 105 24.87 -17.48 -5.03
N GLU A 106 25.04 -16.44 -5.84
CA GLU A 106 24.82 -15.04 -5.44
C GLU A 106 23.33 -14.69 -5.61
N ALA A 107 22.64 -14.37 -4.51
CA ALA A 107 21.27 -13.89 -4.52
C ALA A 107 21.24 -12.39 -4.87
N LYS A 108 20.54 -12.01 -5.96
CA LYS A 108 20.37 -10.60 -6.35
C LYS A 108 18.90 -10.20 -6.27
N PRO A 109 18.57 -9.00 -5.76
CA PRO A 109 17.22 -8.47 -5.91
C PRO A 109 16.87 -8.26 -7.40
N PRO A 110 15.63 -8.51 -7.87
CA PRO A 110 14.53 -9.21 -7.21
C PRO A 110 14.70 -10.74 -7.23
N THR A 111 14.47 -11.40 -6.09
CA THR A 111 14.35 -12.85 -6.01
C THR A 111 12.93 -13.26 -6.43
N VAL A 112 12.76 -13.70 -7.68
CA VAL A 112 11.50 -14.26 -8.17
C VAL A 112 11.44 -15.77 -7.92
N THR A 113 10.26 -16.26 -7.55
CA THR A 113 9.98 -17.69 -7.41
C THR A 113 10.18 -18.41 -8.75
N MET A 114 10.94 -19.52 -8.72
CA MET A 114 11.26 -20.26 -9.93
C MET A 114 9.99 -20.89 -10.57
N PRO A 115 9.82 -20.81 -11.90
CA PRO A 115 8.73 -21.47 -12.59
C PRO A 115 8.78 -23.00 -12.42
N ARG A 116 7.61 -23.61 -12.15
CA ARG A 116 7.46 -25.08 -12.11
C ARG A 116 7.61 -25.67 -13.51
N ILE A 117 8.43 -26.71 -13.62
CA ILE A 117 8.66 -27.46 -14.85
C ILE A 117 8.10 -28.89 -14.69
N LYS A 118 7.46 -29.42 -15.75
CA LYS A 118 6.77 -30.74 -15.76
C LYS A 118 7.46 -31.73 -16.71
N GLU A 119 7.37 -33.02 -16.36
CA GLU A 119 8.28 -34.13 -16.70
C GLU A 119 7.85 -35.03 -17.89
N ARG A 120 8.80 -35.80 -18.48
CA ARG A 120 8.59 -37.03 -19.29
C ARG A 120 9.77 -38.03 -19.10
N ASP A 121 9.47 -39.34 -19.07
CA ASP A 121 10.40 -40.51 -18.92
C ASP A 121 10.99 -40.96 -20.28
N PRO A 122 12.20 -41.61 -20.41
CA PRO A 122 12.70 -42.79 -19.64
C PRO A 122 14.23 -42.81 -19.25
N LEU A 123 14.64 -43.82 -18.43
CA LEU A 123 15.99 -44.40 -18.15
C LEU A 123 17.20 -43.48 -17.80
N LEU A 124 17.04 -42.17 -17.76
CA LEU A 124 18.09 -41.21 -17.41
C LEU A 124 18.25 -41.03 -15.87
N PRO A 125 19.44 -40.63 -15.38
CA PRO A 125 19.67 -40.42 -13.95
C PRO A 125 18.84 -39.27 -13.38
N SER A 126 18.54 -39.33 -12.08
CA SER A 126 17.86 -38.25 -11.35
C SER A 126 18.86 -37.18 -10.89
N LEU A 127 18.38 -35.95 -10.73
CA LEU A 127 19.12 -34.80 -10.20
C LEU A 127 18.45 -34.31 -8.90
N LEU A 128 19.23 -34.17 -7.83
CA LEU A 128 18.84 -33.45 -6.63
C LEU A 128 19.55 -32.09 -6.61
N VAL A 129 18.79 -31.02 -6.43
CA VAL A 129 19.28 -29.65 -6.28
C VAL A 129 19.06 -29.22 -4.84
N LEU A 130 20.14 -29.00 -4.09
CA LEU A 130 20.11 -28.38 -2.75
C LEU A 130 20.51 -26.91 -2.91
N CYS A 131 19.65 -25.97 -2.55
CA CYS A 131 19.98 -24.55 -2.66
C CYS A 131 19.34 -23.67 -1.58
N GLY A 132 19.95 -22.51 -1.33
CA GLY A 132 19.37 -21.41 -0.55
C GLY A 132 18.67 -20.37 -1.43
N ASP A 133 17.64 -19.71 -0.90
CA ASP A 133 17.00 -18.55 -1.51
C ASP A 133 17.74 -17.24 -1.22
N HIS A 134 18.20 -17.05 0.01
CA HIS A 134 19.12 -15.99 0.44
C HIS A 134 20.05 -16.48 1.56
N GLY A 135 21.01 -15.65 1.96
CA GLY A 135 21.87 -15.90 3.12
C GLY A 135 21.37 -15.17 4.37
N MET A 136 22.19 -15.13 5.43
CA MET A 136 21.91 -14.35 6.64
C MET A 136 23.21 -13.89 7.32
N SER A 137 23.20 -12.75 7.99
CA SER A 137 24.27 -12.34 8.90
C SER A 137 24.25 -13.19 10.17
N GLU A 138 25.32 -13.16 10.97
CA GLU A 138 25.37 -13.87 12.25
C GLU A 138 24.28 -13.40 13.24
N ALA A 139 23.81 -12.16 13.10
CA ALA A 139 22.70 -11.62 13.89
C ALA A 139 21.31 -12.00 13.34
N GLY A 140 21.25 -12.75 12.24
CA GLY A 140 20.00 -13.15 11.57
C GLY A 140 19.40 -12.09 10.65
N GLY A 141 20.11 -11.01 10.34
CA GLY A 141 19.74 -10.10 9.26
C GLY A 141 19.89 -10.79 7.91
N HIS A 142 19.12 -10.40 6.91
CA HIS A 142 19.20 -10.98 5.57
C HIS A 142 18.86 -9.90 4.53
N GLY A 143 19.40 -8.68 4.68
CA GLY A 143 19.08 -7.49 3.89
C GLY A 143 20.03 -7.22 2.71
N ALA A 144 20.86 -8.20 2.33
CA ALA A 144 21.93 -8.09 1.32
C ALA A 144 22.99 -7.02 1.62
N SER A 145 23.18 -6.69 2.91
CA SER A 145 24.14 -5.71 3.40
C SER A 145 25.54 -6.28 3.57
N SER A 146 25.66 -7.61 3.66
CA SER A 146 26.93 -8.33 3.82
C SER A 146 27.05 -9.51 2.85
N MET A 147 28.26 -10.03 2.69
CA MET A 147 28.52 -11.18 1.82
C MET A 147 27.78 -12.43 2.31
N GLU A 148 27.65 -12.60 3.62
CA GLU A 148 26.93 -13.71 4.25
C GLU A 148 25.42 -13.64 3.98
N GLU A 149 24.86 -12.45 3.77
CA GLU A 149 23.44 -12.28 3.42
C GLU A 149 23.14 -12.60 1.94
N VAL A 150 24.17 -12.56 1.08
CA VAL A 150 24.04 -12.68 -0.38
C VAL A 150 24.52 -14.04 -0.90
N ASN A 151 25.54 -14.64 -0.27
CA ASN A 151 26.13 -15.90 -0.71
C ASN A 151 25.33 -17.09 -0.14
N THR A 152 24.82 -17.92 -1.05
CA THR A 152 24.05 -19.13 -0.71
C THR A 152 24.74 -20.38 -1.23
N ALA A 153 24.52 -21.51 -0.56
CA ALA A 153 25.00 -22.79 -1.07
C ALA A 153 24.12 -23.26 -2.25
N LEU A 154 24.74 -23.83 -3.29
CA LEU A 154 24.07 -24.56 -4.36
C LEU A 154 24.85 -25.86 -4.64
N VAL A 155 24.19 -27.01 -4.46
CA VAL A 155 24.78 -28.33 -4.71
C VAL A 155 23.88 -29.14 -5.62
N LEU A 156 24.44 -29.62 -6.73
CA LEU A 156 23.77 -30.52 -7.68
C LEU A 156 24.28 -31.94 -7.45
N VAL A 157 23.40 -32.89 -7.16
CA VAL A 157 23.77 -34.28 -6.87
C VAL A 157 23.13 -35.20 -7.91
N SER A 158 23.95 -35.99 -8.60
CA SER A 158 23.47 -36.97 -9.59
C SER A 158 24.53 -38.03 -9.82
N SER A 159 24.10 -39.26 -10.16
CA SER A 159 25.02 -40.30 -10.66
C SER A 159 25.66 -39.95 -12.00
N ALA A 160 25.17 -38.92 -12.71
CA ALA A 160 25.77 -38.44 -13.96
C ALA A 160 27.12 -37.72 -13.78
N PHE A 161 27.49 -37.30 -12.56
CA PHE A 161 28.63 -36.41 -12.31
C PHE A 161 29.92 -37.11 -11.90
N GLU A 162 30.10 -38.40 -12.22
CA GLU A 162 31.24 -39.21 -11.76
C GLU A 162 32.60 -38.51 -11.92
N ARG A 163 33.34 -38.40 -10.81
CA ARG A 163 34.68 -37.81 -10.75
C ARG A 163 35.75 -38.88 -10.54
N LYS A 164 36.98 -38.55 -10.95
CA LYS A 164 38.16 -39.33 -10.57
C LYS A 164 38.42 -39.16 -9.06
N PRO A 165 38.77 -40.23 -8.32
CA PRO A 165 39.13 -40.14 -6.91
C PRO A 165 40.26 -39.12 -6.71
N GLY A 166 40.06 -38.12 -5.83
CA GLY A 166 41.04 -37.08 -5.52
C GLY A 166 40.90 -35.74 -6.28
N ASP A 167 39.94 -35.61 -7.23
CA ASP A 167 39.65 -34.32 -7.89
C ASP A 167 38.73 -33.44 -7.03
N VAL A 168 39.32 -32.76 -6.03
CA VAL A 168 38.63 -31.80 -5.16
C VAL A 168 38.52 -30.46 -5.88
N ARG A 169 37.34 -30.19 -6.47
CA ARG A 169 37.03 -28.88 -7.06
C ARG A 169 36.40 -27.96 -6.02
N HIS A 170 36.98 -26.78 -5.83
CA HIS A 170 36.38 -25.73 -5.02
C HIS A 170 35.09 -25.20 -5.66
N PRO A 171 34.08 -24.81 -4.85
CA PRO A 171 32.86 -24.22 -5.36
C PRO A 171 33.13 -22.99 -6.21
N THR A 172 32.55 -22.93 -7.42
CA THR A 172 32.62 -21.73 -8.26
C THR A 172 31.43 -20.83 -8.00
N ARG A 173 31.60 -19.51 -8.19
CA ARG A 173 30.51 -18.55 -8.03
C ARG A 173 29.60 -18.53 -9.25
N VAL A 174 28.30 -18.62 -9.02
CA VAL A 174 27.24 -18.56 -10.04
C VAL A 174 26.12 -17.62 -9.57
N GLN A 175 25.21 -17.27 -10.47
CA GLN A 175 23.99 -16.53 -10.09
C GLN A 175 22.82 -17.51 -9.98
N GLN A 176 21.87 -17.25 -9.10
CA GLN A 176 20.67 -18.10 -8.97
C GLN A 176 19.88 -18.21 -10.30
N THR A 177 19.92 -17.17 -11.15
CA THR A 177 19.30 -17.18 -12.48
C THR A 177 19.91 -18.24 -13.42
N ASP A 178 21.14 -18.68 -13.19
CA ASP A 178 21.80 -19.73 -13.99
C ASP A 178 21.12 -21.11 -13.85
N LEU A 179 20.40 -21.33 -12.74
CA LEU A 179 19.76 -22.60 -12.43
C LEU A 179 18.64 -22.91 -13.43
N ALA A 180 17.79 -21.93 -13.77
CA ALA A 180 16.68 -22.15 -14.70
C ALA A 180 17.16 -22.48 -16.12
N ALA A 181 18.20 -21.79 -16.63
CA ALA A 181 18.82 -22.14 -17.91
C ALA A 181 19.38 -23.57 -17.91
N THR A 182 20.06 -23.93 -16.81
CA THR A 182 20.73 -25.23 -16.67
C THR A 182 19.73 -26.38 -16.55
N LEU A 183 18.67 -26.22 -15.75
CA LEU A 183 17.63 -27.23 -15.62
C LEU A 183 16.83 -27.42 -16.92
N SER A 184 16.58 -26.34 -17.66
CA SER A 184 15.89 -26.44 -18.95
C SER A 184 16.68 -27.30 -19.93
N ILE A 185 17.99 -27.03 -20.06
CA ILE A 185 18.90 -27.87 -20.86
C ILE A 185 18.97 -29.30 -20.29
N GLY A 186 19.09 -29.43 -18.97
CA GLY A 186 19.14 -30.72 -18.26
C GLY A 186 17.94 -31.62 -18.53
N LEU A 187 16.76 -31.04 -18.69
CA LEU A 187 15.50 -31.75 -18.89
C LEU A 187 15.08 -31.82 -20.37
N GLY A 188 15.90 -31.33 -21.31
CA GLY A 188 15.55 -31.32 -22.73
C GLY A 188 14.42 -30.35 -23.08
N LEU A 189 14.29 -29.26 -22.32
CA LEU A 189 13.23 -28.26 -22.43
C LEU A 189 13.77 -26.93 -23.00
N PRO A 190 12.91 -26.12 -23.63
CA PRO A 190 13.29 -24.77 -24.04
C PRO A 190 13.60 -23.91 -22.81
N ILE A 191 14.67 -23.12 -22.89
CA ILE A 191 15.02 -22.14 -21.86
C ILE A 191 13.90 -21.08 -21.79
N PRO A 192 13.38 -20.74 -20.59
CA PRO A 192 12.34 -19.73 -20.44
C PRO A 192 12.73 -18.42 -21.12
N LYS A 193 11.79 -17.82 -21.86
CA LYS A 193 12.06 -16.62 -22.68
C LYS A 193 12.68 -15.49 -21.85
N SER A 194 12.19 -15.27 -20.63
CA SER A 194 12.62 -14.23 -19.70
C SER A 194 13.88 -14.54 -18.89
N ASN A 195 14.47 -15.73 -19.02
CA ASN A 195 15.61 -16.12 -18.23
C ASN A 195 16.88 -15.35 -18.64
N THR A 196 17.56 -14.69 -17.69
CA THR A 196 18.82 -13.95 -17.96
C THR A 196 20.08 -14.74 -17.59
N GLY A 197 19.91 -15.95 -17.06
CA GLY A 197 21.00 -16.82 -16.63
C GLY A 197 21.76 -17.51 -17.77
N SER A 198 22.97 -17.94 -17.44
CA SER A 198 23.87 -18.73 -18.29
C SER A 198 23.93 -20.19 -17.83
N LEU A 199 24.15 -21.11 -18.77
CA LEU A 199 24.36 -22.53 -18.48
C LEU A 199 25.55 -22.73 -17.55
N MET A 200 25.34 -23.46 -16.44
CA MET A 200 26.42 -23.94 -15.59
C MET A 200 27.17 -25.05 -16.32
N PHE A 201 28.19 -24.66 -17.09
CA PHE A 201 28.95 -25.55 -17.98
C PHE A 201 29.43 -26.88 -17.35
N PRO A 202 29.85 -26.95 -16.06
CA PRO A 202 30.21 -28.22 -15.44
C PRO A 202 29.14 -29.33 -15.51
N VAL A 203 27.86 -28.97 -15.67
CA VAL A 203 26.75 -29.93 -15.80
C VAL A 203 26.81 -30.70 -17.13
N VAL A 204 27.39 -30.11 -18.18
CA VAL A 204 27.47 -30.70 -19.53
C VAL A 204 28.91 -31.04 -19.97
N GLU A 205 29.90 -30.82 -19.11
CA GLU A 205 31.33 -30.98 -19.42
C GLU A 205 31.69 -32.42 -19.87
N GLY A 206 30.98 -33.42 -19.36
CA GLY A 206 31.16 -34.84 -19.73
C GLY A 206 30.51 -35.26 -21.05
N ARG A 207 29.77 -34.37 -21.74
CA ARG A 207 29.06 -34.68 -22.99
C ARG A 207 29.96 -34.55 -24.21
N PRO A 208 29.62 -35.16 -25.36
CA PRO A 208 30.37 -34.97 -26.61
C PRO A 208 30.48 -33.49 -27.00
N MET A 209 31.58 -33.10 -27.66
CA MET A 209 31.85 -31.71 -28.03
C MET A 209 30.69 -31.06 -28.82
N ARG A 210 30.06 -31.80 -29.74
CA ARG A 210 28.90 -31.30 -30.51
C ARG A 210 27.72 -30.92 -29.62
N GLU A 211 27.42 -31.75 -28.61
CA GLU A 211 26.38 -31.45 -27.62
C GLU A 211 26.74 -30.23 -26.78
N GLN A 212 27.96 -30.15 -26.28
CA GLN A 212 28.43 -29.00 -25.51
C GLN A 212 28.24 -27.69 -26.28
N LEU A 213 28.69 -27.65 -27.54
CA LEU A 213 28.56 -26.47 -28.40
C LEU A 213 27.10 -26.16 -28.73
N ARG A 214 26.25 -27.17 -28.90
CA ARG A 214 24.81 -27.00 -29.14
C ARG A 214 24.09 -26.41 -27.93
N PHE A 215 24.38 -26.89 -26.72
CA PHE A 215 23.80 -26.35 -25.48
C PHE A 215 24.21 -24.89 -25.25
N LEU A 216 25.50 -24.59 -25.41
CA LEU A 216 26.02 -23.23 -25.30
C LEU A 216 25.38 -22.31 -26.36
N HIS A 217 25.26 -22.77 -27.60
CA HIS A 217 24.61 -22.03 -28.68
C HIS A 217 23.15 -21.69 -28.34
N LEU A 218 22.34 -22.66 -27.88
CA LEU A 218 20.93 -22.42 -27.54
C LEU A 218 20.77 -21.37 -26.45
N ASN A 219 21.57 -21.42 -25.38
CA ASN A 219 21.53 -20.42 -24.33
C ASN A 219 22.03 -19.04 -24.82
N THR A 220 23.07 -19.00 -25.66
CA THR A 220 23.58 -17.74 -26.21
C THR A 220 22.56 -17.09 -27.16
N VAL A 221 21.87 -17.89 -27.98
CA VAL A 221 20.77 -17.40 -28.83
C VAL A 221 19.66 -16.80 -27.97
N GLN A 222 19.26 -17.48 -26.89
CA GLN A 222 18.21 -16.99 -26.00
C GLN A 222 18.59 -15.64 -25.35
N LEU A 223 19.80 -15.50 -24.79
CA LEU A 223 20.27 -14.21 -24.26
C LEU A 223 20.41 -13.14 -25.35
N SER A 224 20.84 -13.52 -26.56
CA SER A 224 20.94 -12.58 -27.68
C SER A 224 19.57 -12.08 -28.17
N LYS A 225 18.52 -12.94 -28.12
CA LYS A 225 17.14 -12.54 -28.43
C LYS A 225 16.63 -11.57 -27.37
N LEU A 226 16.85 -11.88 -26.09
CA LEU A 226 16.52 -10.95 -25.02
C LEU A 226 17.21 -9.60 -25.17
N LEU A 227 18.48 -9.59 -25.57
CA LEU A 227 19.20 -8.34 -25.83
C LEU A 227 18.60 -7.57 -27.00
N GLN A 228 18.24 -8.25 -28.09
CA GLN A 228 17.62 -7.64 -29.27
C GLN A 228 16.26 -7.00 -28.94
N GLU A 229 15.45 -7.69 -28.14
CA GLU A 229 14.13 -7.21 -27.73
C GLU A 229 14.23 -5.99 -26.80
N ASN A 230 15.30 -5.89 -26.02
CA ASN A 230 15.41 -4.89 -24.95
C ASN A 230 16.44 -3.77 -25.22
N VAL A 231 17.22 -3.84 -26.30
CA VAL A 231 18.30 -2.87 -26.58
C VAL A 231 18.18 -2.31 -28.02
N PRO A 232 17.79 -1.04 -28.21
CA PRO A 232 17.62 -0.39 -29.52
C PRO A 232 18.88 -0.33 -30.40
N SER A 233 20.06 -0.60 -29.84
CA SER A 233 21.36 -0.68 -30.54
C SER A 233 22.15 -1.95 -30.18
N TYR A 234 21.45 -3.08 -30.00
CA TYR A 234 22.06 -4.37 -29.61
C TYR A 234 23.24 -4.79 -30.51
N ASN A 235 23.26 -4.37 -31.78
CA ASN A 235 24.33 -4.69 -32.73
C ASN A 235 25.72 -4.16 -32.31
N LYS A 236 25.77 -3.11 -31.47
CA LYS A 236 27.02 -2.51 -30.96
C LYS A 236 27.45 -3.09 -29.61
N GLU A 237 26.64 -3.96 -29.00
CA GLU A 237 26.96 -4.54 -27.70
C GLU A 237 28.05 -5.61 -27.87
N PRO A 238 29.11 -5.58 -27.05
CA PRO A 238 30.24 -6.51 -27.20
C PRO A 238 29.81 -7.97 -27.08
N GLY A 239 28.81 -8.26 -26.25
CA GLY A 239 28.27 -9.63 -26.11
C GLY A 239 27.60 -10.15 -27.38
N PHE A 240 26.95 -9.27 -28.15
CA PHE A 240 26.31 -9.65 -29.42
C PHE A 240 27.35 -9.88 -30.52
N GLU A 241 28.38 -9.04 -30.60
CA GLU A 241 29.49 -9.23 -31.53
C GLU A 241 30.23 -10.55 -31.24
N GLN A 242 30.54 -10.81 -29.98
CA GLN A 242 31.15 -12.08 -29.54
C GLN A 242 30.27 -13.28 -29.92
N PHE A 243 28.96 -13.21 -29.68
CA PHE A 243 28.03 -14.25 -30.13
C PHE A 243 28.10 -14.49 -31.64
N LYS A 244 28.10 -13.42 -32.46
CA LYS A 244 28.19 -13.55 -33.92
C LYS A 244 29.53 -14.13 -34.40
N VAL A 245 30.62 -13.89 -33.67
CA VAL A 245 31.91 -14.53 -33.94
C VAL A 245 31.86 -16.01 -33.55
N SER A 246 31.32 -16.35 -32.37
CA SER A 246 31.14 -17.73 -31.91
C SER A 246 30.27 -18.56 -32.85
N GLU A 247 29.17 -17.99 -33.34
CA GLU A 247 28.25 -18.62 -34.30
C GLU A 247 28.95 -18.95 -35.63
N ARG A 248 29.78 -18.02 -36.14
CA ARG A 248 30.59 -18.23 -37.36
C ARG A 248 31.65 -19.32 -37.16
N SER A 249 32.37 -19.30 -36.03
CA SER A 249 33.33 -20.34 -35.68
C SER A 249 32.67 -21.71 -35.54
N HIS A 250 31.49 -21.77 -34.90
CA HIS A 250 30.72 -23.00 -34.72
C HIS A 250 30.28 -23.58 -36.05
N ARG A 251 29.79 -22.73 -36.96
CA ARG A 251 29.44 -23.13 -38.32
C ARG A 251 30.63 -23.77 -39.06
N ASN A 252 31.81 -23.15 -38.98
CA ASN A 252 33.03 -23.70 -39.58
C ASN A 252 33.45 -25.03 -38.94
N TRP A 253 33.28 -25.17 -37.62
CA TRP A 253 33.55 -26.40 -36.90
C TRP A 253 32.61 -27.54 -37.34
N ILE A 254 31.31 -27.27 -37.48
CA ILE A 254 30.33 -28.27 -37.96
C ILE A 254 30.67 -28.76 -39.37
N ARG A 255 31.05 -27.86 -40.28
CA ARG A 255 31.48 -28.24 -41.63
C ARG A 255 32.63 -29.25 -41.59
N LEU A 256 33.70 -28.93 -40.85
CA LEU A 256 34.88 -29.81 -40.73
C LEU A 256 34.57 -31.12 -40.00
N TYR A 257 33.67 -31.07 -39.02
CA TYR A 257 33.24 -32.25 -38.25
C TYR A 257 32.44 -33.22 -39.13
N LEU A 258 31.56 -32.72 -40.01
CA LEU A 258 30.76 -33.54 -40.93
C LEU A 258 31.56 -34.05 -42.13
N GLU A 259 32.64 -33.38 -42.52
CA GLU A 259 33.59 -33.83 -43.54
C GLU A 259 34.54 -34.95 -43.03
N GLU A 260 34.25 -35.57 -41.88
CA GLU A 260 34.97 -36.71 -41.25
C GLU A 260 36.48 -36.51 -41.02
N ASN A 261 36.92 -35.25 -40.89
CA ASN A 261 38.32 -34.95 -40.59
C ASN A 261 38.58 -35.09 -39.06
N ASN A 262 38.80 -36.31 -38.58
CA ASN A 262 39.13 -36.64 -37.17
C ASN A 262 40.54 -36.17 -36.77
N SER A 263 40.88 -34.92 -37.06
CA SER A 263 42.16 -34.31 -36.77
C SER A 263 42.14 -33.57 -35.44
N GLU A 264 43.30 -33.51 -34.80
CA GLU A 264 43.56 -32.65 -33.62
C GLU A 264 43.11 -31.20 -33.85
N VAL A 265 43.09 -30.75 -35.13
CA VAL A 265 42.61 -29.45 -35.58
C VAL A 265 41.12 -29.24 -35.28
N VAL A 266 40.26 -30.23 -35.51
CA VAL A 266 38.81 -30.13 -35.22
C VAL A 266 38.56 -30.10 -33.71
N PHE A 267 39.33 -30.88 -32.94
CA PHE A 267 39.27 -30.83 -31.48
C PHE A 267 39.69 -29.46 -30.91
N ASN A 268 40.83 -28.94 -31.36
CA ASN A 268 41.36 -27.63 -30.94
C ASN A 268 40.42 -26.49 -31.35
N LEU A 269 39.83 -26.57 -32.55
CA LEU A 269 38.82 -25.61 -33.00
C LEU A 269 37.56 -25.69 -32.13
N GLY A 270 37.07 -26.89 -31.80
CA GLY A 270 35.93 -27.08 -30.91
C GLY A 270 36.17 -26.49 -29.52
N ALA A 271 37.35 -26.73 -28.94
CA ALA A 271 37.77 -26.13 -27.68
C ALA A 271 37.89 -24.60 -27.74
N LYS A 272 38.23 -24.04 -28.90
CA LYS A 272 38.20 -22.59 -29.15
C LYS A 272 36.77 -22.07 -29.22
N VAL A 273 35.88 -22.70 -30.00
CA VAL A 273 34.46 -22.30 -30.11
C VAL A 273 33.77 -22.34 -28.76
N ARG A 274 34.02 -23.38 -27.96
CA ARG A 274 33.50 -23.51 -26.60
C ARG A 274 33.87 -22.32 -25.72
N ARG A 275 35.16 -21.91 -25.72
CA ARG A 275 35.62 -20.73 -24.99
C ARG A 275 34.92 -19.46 -25.48
N GLN A 276 34.81 -19.28 -26.79
CA GLN A 276 34.14 -18.11 -27.37
C GLN A 276 32.66 -18.01 -26.95
N TYR A 277 31.92 -19.13 -26.87
CA TYR A 277 30.55 -19.10 -26.36
C TYR A 277 30.47 -18.80 -24.86
N LEU A 278 31.36 -19.37 -24.04
CA LEU A 278 31.38 -19.09 -22.60
C LEU A 278 31.66 -17.61 -22.32
N ASP A 279 32.59 -17.01 -23.08
CA ASP A 279 32.88 -15.57 -22.99
C ASP A 279 31.68 -14.72 -23.44
N ALA A 280 31.07 -15.08 -24.59
CA ALA A 280 29.86 -14.40 -25.09
C ALA A 280 28.69 -14.45 -24.09
N LEU A 281 28.44 -15.62 -23.49
CA LEU A 281 27.41 -15.80 -22.45
C LEU A 281 27.69 -14.91 -21.24
N ARG A 282 28.94 -14.86 -20.77
CA ARG A 282 29.33 -14.03 -19.63
C ARG A 282 29.08 -12.55 -19.93
N THR A 283 29.49 -12.06 -21.10
CA THR A 283 29.29 -10.65 -21.47
C THR A 283 27.81 -10.31 -21.69
N LEU A 284 27.04 -11.16 -22.38
CA LEU A 284 25.60 -10.96 -22.57
C LEU A 284 24.84 -10.93 -21.24
N LYS A 285 25.13 -11.90 -20.35
CA LYS A 285 24.57 -11.95 -19.00
C LYS A 285 24.85 -10.66 -18.22
N LEU A 286 26.09 -10.20 -18.21
CA LEU A 286 26.46 -8.96 -17.51
C LEU A 286 25.72 -7.73 -18.07
N SER A 287 25.56 -7.62 -19.40
CA SER A 287 24.79 -6.53 -20.02
C SER A 287 23.30 -6.59 -19.64
N LEU A 288 22.68 -7.78 -19.65
CA LEU A 288 21.28 -7.97 -19.31
C LEU A 288 21.00 -7.76 -17.81
N SER A 289 21.85 -8.29 -16.92
CA SER A 289 21.72 -8.10 -15.48
C SER A 289 21.84 -6.64 -15.05
N ARG A 290 22.65 -5.83 -15.75
CA ARG A 290 22.76 -4.38 -15.47
C ARG A 290 21.48 -3.60 -15.80
N ARG A 291 20.67 -4.09 -16.75
CA ARG A 291 19.44 -3.40 -17.21
C ARG A 291 18.18 -3.90 -16.51
N ALA A 292 18.16 -5.13 -16.00
CA ALA A 292 17.01 -5.71 -15.30
C ALA A 292 16.58 -4.98 -14.01
N ALA A 293 17.41 -4.05 -13.49
CA ALA A 293 17.16 -3.26 -12.29
C ALA A 293 17.17 -1.74 -12.54
N GLN A 294 16.94 -1.28 -13.78
CA GLN A 294 16.95 0.15 -14.08
C GLN A 294 15.58 0.79 -13.77
N TYR A 295 15.62 1.70 -12.81
CA TYR A 295 14.53 2.63 -12.51
C TYR A 295 14.51 3.77 -13.54
N ASP A 296 13.33 4.24 -13.94
CA ASP A 296 13.21 5.50 -14.66
C ASP A 296 13.24 6.65 -13.65
N VAL A 297 14.48 7.02 -13.30
CA VAL A 297 14.79 8.06 -12.32
C VAL A 297 14.19 9.41 -12.70
N TYR A 298 14.06 9.72 -14.00
CA TYR A 298 13.49 10.99 -14.44
C TYR A 298 12.00 11.07 -14.10
N SER A 299 11.21 10.04 -14.43
CA SER A 299 9.79 9.99 -14.07
C SER A 299 9.58 9.91 -12.55
N MET A 300 10.44 9.17 -11.83
CA MET A 300 10.42 9.19 -10.37
C MET A 300 10.66 10.59 -9.82
N ALA A 301 11.70 11.29 -10.28
CA ALA A 301 12.04 12.62 -9.80
C ALA A 301 10.91 13.64 -10.07
N VAL A 302 10.32 13.60 -11.27
CA VAL A 302 9.18 14.46 -11.63
C VAL A 302 7.96 14.18 -10.74
N GLY A 303 7.64 12.91 -10.50
CA GLY A 303 6.57 12.52 -9.58
C GLY A 303 6.81 12.99 -8.15
N THR A 304 8.04 12.81 -7.63
CA THR A 304 8.44 13.28 -6.30
C THR A 304 8.34 14.80 -6.18
N VAL A 305 8.77 15.56 -7.18
CA VAL A 305 8.69 17.03 -7.18
C VAL A 305 7.23 17.50 -7.07
N LEU A 306 6.32 16.91 -7.85
CA LEU A 306 4.89 17.25 -7.79
C LEU A 306 4.29 17.01 -6.40
N VAL A 307 4.60 15.86 -5.78
CA VAL A 307 4.11 15.52 -4.45
C VAL A 307 4.67 16.50 -3.40
N LEU A 308 5.97 16.80 -3.45
CA LEU A 308 6.59 17.73 -2.49
C LEU A 308 6.10 19.17 -2.65
N GLU A 309 5.87 19.63 -3.88
CA GLU A 309 5.30 20.97 -4.13
C GLU A 309 3.88 21.08 -3.58
N ALA A 310 3.04 20.06 -3.76
CA ALA A 310 1.71 20.01 -3.20
C ALA A 310 1.72 20.01 -1.66
N LEU A 311 2.59 19.22 -1.02
CA LEU A 311 2.76 19.22 0.43
C LEU A 311 3.24 20.57 0.96
N VAL A 312 4.24 21.19 0.32
CA VAL A 312 4.74 22.52 0.72
C VAL A 312 3.64 23.56 0.64
N LEU A 313 2.82 23.52 -0.42
CA LEU A 313 1.67 24.40 -0.57
C LEU A 313 0.61 24.20 0.53
N LEU A 314 0.31 22.95 0.91
CA LEU A 314 -0.55 22.66 2.05
C LEU A 314 0.04 23.23 3.35
N LEU A 315 1.32 22.97 3.64
CA LEU A 315 1.99 23.44 4.86
C LEU A 315 2.01 24.98 4.98
N LEU A 316 2.34 25.68 3.89
CA LEU A 316 2.36 27.15 3.87
C LEU A 316 0.95 27.75 4.02
N SER A 317 -0.08 27.00 3.68
CA SER A 317 -1.47 27.46 3.71
C SER A 317 -2.15 27.24 5.06
N VAL A 318 -1.56 26.48 5.99
CA VAL A 318 -2.15 26.15 7.30
C VAL A 318 -2.71 27.37 8.05
N PRO A 319 -1.99 28.52 8.19
CA PRO A 319 -2.50 29.65 8.97
C PRO A 319 -3.75 30.30 8.35
N GLN A 320 -3.85 30.29 7.02
CA GLN A 320 -4.99 30.86 6.29
C GLN A 320 -6.15 29.86 6.22
N ALA A 321 -5.83 28.58 6.03
CA ALA A 321 -6.80 27.51 5.89
C ALA A 321 -7.58 27.20 7.18
N LEU A 322 -6.94 27.38 8.34
CA LEU A 322 -7.56 27.22 9.67
C LEU A 322 -8.05 28.56 10.26
N SER A 323 -8.05 29.63 9.48
CA SER A 323 -8.63 30.91 9.89
C SER A 323 -10.16 30.85 9.90
N SER A 324 -10.83 31.74 10.63
CA SER A 324 -12.30 31.73 10.75
C SER A 324 -13.06 31.80 9.42
N ARG A 325 -12.45 32.34 8.36
CA ARG A 325 -13.04 32.44 7.02
C ARG A 325 -12.78 31.23 6.13
N ALA A 326 -11.81 30.37 6.44
CA ALA A 326 -11.43 29.21 5.63
C ALA A 326 -11.19 29.52 4.13
N GLU A 327 -10.79 30.74 3.80
CA GLU A 327 -10.55 31.19 2.43
C GLU A 327 -9.06 31.44 2.20
N LEU A 328 -8.54 30.96 1.07
CA LEU A 328 -7.18 31.24 0.60
C LEU A 328 -7.21 32.23 -0.54
N ASP A 329 -6.38 33.27 -0.43
CA ASP A 329 -6.08 34.15 -1.55
C ASP A 329 -5.04 33.46 -2.45
N VAL A 330 -5.50 32.80 -3.52
CA VAL A 330 -4.62 32.28 -4.57
C VAL A 330 -3.97 33.49 -5.27
N PRO A 331 -2.63 33.61 -5.23
CA PRO A 331 -1.95 34.76 -5.81
C PRO A 331 -2.17 34.74 -7.32
N LEU A 332 -2.78 35.81 -7.84
CA LEU A 332 -2.73 36.06 -9.27
C LEU A 332 -1.29 36.44 -9.63
N LEU A 333 -0.78 35.93 -10.76
CA LEU A 333 0.61 36.16 -11.16
C LEU A 333 0.91 37.66 -11.19
N SER A 334 1.72 38.15 -10.24
CA SER A 334 2.37 39.44 -10.40
C SER A 334 3.27 39.40 -11.64
N PRO A 335 3.63 40.55 -12.25
CA PRO A 335 4.56 40.57 -13.39
C PRO A 335 5.87 39.80 -13.11
N VAL A 336 6.33 39.83 -11.86
CA VAL A 336 7.51 39.06 -11.39
C VAL A 336 7.23 37.56 -11.37
N CYS A 337 6.05 37.13 -10.91
CA CYS A 337 5.64 35.71 -10.95
C CYS A 337 5.47 35.22 -12.39
N SER A 338 4.99 36.07 -13.30
CA SER A 338 4.82 35.75 -14.73
C SER A 338 6.17 35.53 -15.40
N LEU A 339 7.15 36.41 -15.18
CA LEU A 339 8.50 36.22 -15.70
C LEU A 339 9.15 34.94 -15.13
N LEU A 340 9.04 34.71 -13.82
CA LEU A 340 9.56 33.50 -13.18
C LEU A 340 8.94 32.23 -13.79
N PHE A 341 7.62 32.22 -14.02
CA PHE A 341 6.90 31.11 -14.63
C PHE A 341 7.46 30.76 -16.01
N TYR A 342 7.61 31.75 -16.91
CA TYR A 342 8.14 31.48 -18.26
C TYR A 342 9.62 31.05 -18.23
N LEU A 343 10.43 31.61 -17.33
CA LEU A 343 11.84 31.19 -17.17
C LEU A 343 11.95 29.74 -16.67
N LEU A 344 11.14 29.37 -15.68
CA LEU A 344 11.06 27.99 -15.18
C LEU A 344 10.59 27.03 -16.27
N LEU A 345 9.55 27.39 -17.03
CA LEU A 345 9.05 26.57 -18.12
C LEU A 345 10.11 26.35 -19.20
N LEU A 346 10.86 27.40 -19.57
CA LEU A 346 11.96 27.29 -20.52
C LEU A 346 13.08 26.40 -19.99
N ALA A 347 13.44 26.52 -18.70
CA ALA A 347 14.45 25.68 -18.07
C ALA A 347 14.03 24.21 -18.01
N LEU A 348 12.77 23.93 -17.64
CA LEU A 348 12.19 22.58 -17.62
C LEU A 348 12.15 21.97 -19.03
N ALA A 349 11.76 22.75 -20.04
CA ALA A 349 11.76 22.30 -21.43
C ALA A 349 13.17 21.98 -21.93
N ALA A 350 14.16 22.82 -21.60
CA ALA A 350 15.56 22.56 -21.93
C ALA A 350 16.07 21.28 -21.25
N LEU A 351 15.78 21.11 -19.96
CA LEU A 351 16.12 19.90 -19.21
C LEU A 351 15.47 18.66 -19.85
N HIS A 352 14.19 18.74 -20.21
CA HIS A 352 13.46 17.65 -20.85
C HIS A 352 14.09 17.27 -22.21
N VAL A 353 14.43 18.25 -23.05
CA VAL A 353 15.14 17.99 -24.32
C VAL A 353 16.47 17.29 -24.08
N VAL A 354 17.28 17.77 -23.12
CA VAL A 354 18.58 17.16 -22.80
C VAL A 354 18.43 15.71 -22.35
N VAL A 355 17.45 15.43 -21.48
CA VAL A 355 17.18 14.06 -21.02
C VAL A 355 16.65 13.18 -22.15
N CYS A 356 15.71 13.68 -22.97
CA CYS A 356 15.12 12.90 -24.07
C CYS A 356 16.09 12.62 -25.23
N THR A 357 17.12 13.46 -25.40
CA THR A 357 18.14 13.30 -26.45
C THR A 357 19.39 12.56 -25.97
N ALA A 358 19.51 12.29 -24.67
CA ALA A 358 20.58 11.45 -24.14
C ALA A 358 20.40 9.99 -24.60
N ALA A 359 21.46 9.41 -25.17
CA ALA A 359 21.42 8.12 -25.88
C ALA A 359 21.09 6.89 -25.02
N ASP A 360 21.05 7.03 -23.68
CA ASP A 360 20.95 5.93 -22.72
C ASP A 360 19.65 5.94 -21.88
N SER A 361 18.79 6.95 -21.98
CA SER A 361 17.60 7.09 -21.11
C SER A 361 16.28 6.78 -21.83
N SER A 362 15.83 5.52 -21.75
CA SER A 362 14.45 5.16 -22.06
C SER A 362 13.51 5.58 -20.92
N CYS A 363 13.07 6.84 -20.93
CA CYS A 363 12.19 7.40 -19.90
C CYS A 363 10.72 7.45 -20.36
N TYR A 364 9.76 7.24 -19.45
CA TYR A 364 8.32 7.27 -19.77
C TYR A 364 7.88 8.63 -20.29
N LEU A 365 8.31 9.71 -19.63
CA LEU A 365 8.01 11.09 -20.03
C LEU A 365 8.54 11.41 -21.44
N CYS A 366 9.65 10.80 -21.86
CA CYS A 366 10.25 10.95 -23.19
C CYS A 366 9.35 10.34 -24.28
N GLY A 367 8.54 9.33 -23.94
CA GLY A 367 7.60 8.67 -24.83
C GLY A 367 6.23 9.34 -24.90
N LEU A 368 5.95 10.34 -24.06
CA LEU A 368 4.69 11.07 -24.09
C LEU A 368 4.64 12.06 -25.25
N PRO A 369 3.43 12.38 -25.76
CA PRO A 369 3.25 13.51 -26.65
C PRO A 369 3.77 14.80 -25.99
N TRP A 370 4.44 15.66 -26.76
CA TRP A 370 4.98 16.94 -26.27
C TRP A 370 3.94 17.80 -25.54
N LEU A 371 2.66 17.73 -25.89
CA LEU A 371 1.58 18.41 -25.19
C LEU A 371 1.38 17.89 -23.76
N ALA A 372 1.47 16.58 -23.55
CA ALA A 372 1.31 15.96 -22.24
C ALA A 372 2.54 16.24 -21.36
N ALA A 373 3.75 16.08 -21.89
CA ALA A 373 4.99 16.44 -21.20
C ALA A 373 5.02 17.94 -20.88
N GLY A 374 4.61 18.78 -21.83
CA GLY A 374 4.40 20.23 -21.65
C GLY A 374 3.44 20.54 -20.51
N GLY A 375 2.31 19.84 -20.45
CA GLY A 375 1.33 19.96 -19.36
C GLY A 375 1.95 19.71 -17.98
N VAL A 376 2.74 18.65 -17.82
CA VAL A 376 3.46 18.36 -16.56
C VAL A 376 4.44 19.47 -16.21
N MET A 377 5.23 19.96 -17.17
CA MET A 377 6.18 21.05 -16.94
C MET A 377 5.48 22.37 -16.55
N THR A 378 4.33 22.67 -17.18
CA THR A 378 3.52 23.84 -16.82
C THR A 378 2.93 23.73 -15.43
N LEU A 379 2.52 22.53 -15.00
CA LEU A 379 2.00 22.29 -13.66
C LEU A 379 3.09 22.54 -12.61
N ILE A 380 4.29 21.97 -12.78
CA ILE A 380 5.44 22.18 -11.89
C ILE A 380 5.78 23.68 -11.79
N ALA A 381 5.92 24.36 -12.94
CA ALA A 381 6.24 25.78 -12.96
C ALA A 381 5.15 26.62 -12.24
N ALA A 382 3.88 26.28 -12.42
CA ALA A 382 2.76 26.97 -11.76
C ALA A 382 2.77 26.76 -10.23
N LEU A 383 3.01 25.53 -9.76
CA LEU A 383 3.06 25.18 -8.34
C LEU A 383 4.25 25.83 -7.64
N LEU A 384 5.44 25.84 -8.26
CA LEU A 384 6.61 26.55 -7.74
C LEU A 384 6.34 28.05 -7.59
N CYS A 385 5.75 28.69 -8.60
CA CYS A 385 5.38 30.11 -8.52
C CYS A 385 4.36 30.36 -7.39
N ALA A 386 3.36 29.49 -7.24
CA ALA A 386 2.40 29.57 -6.14
C ALA A 386 3.07 29.42 -4.78
N GLY A 387 3.99 28.45 -4.63
CA GLY A 387 4.74 28.20 -3.41
C GLY A 387 5.63 29.38 -3.02
N MET A 388 6.37 29.93 -3.97
CA MET A 388 7.19 31.13 -3.74
C MET A 388 6.35 32.35 -3.36
N SER A 389 5.17 32.51 -3.97
CA SER A 389 4.25 33.60 -3.61
C SER A 389 3.63 33.40 -2.23
N ALA A 390 3.32 32.17 -1.84
CA ALA A 390 2.86 31.86 -0.49
C ALA A 390 3.97 32.12 0.54
N LEU A 391 5.19 31.66 0.26
CA LEU A 391 6.36 31.82 1.12
C LEU A 391 6.71 33.30 1.34
N THR A 392 6.73 34.10 0.28
CA THR A 392 6.98 35.55 0.38
C THR A 392 5.90 36.26 1.20
N ARG A 393 4.64 35.84 1.13
CA ARG A 393 3.57 36.37 1.99
C ARG A 393 3.74 36.00 3.46
N VAL A 394 4.16 34.77 3.77
CA VAL A 394 4.48 34.35 5.14
C VAL A 394 5.61 35.22 5.72
N PHE A 395 6.69 35.43 4.96
CA PHE A 395 7.81 36.28 5.41
C PHE A 395 7.48 37.77 5.46
N ALA A 396 6.71 38.31 4.51
CA ALA A 396 6.30 39.70 4.49
C ALA A 396 5.30 40.02 5.62
N GLY A 397 4.36 39.12 5.90
CA GLY A 397 3.45 39.21 7.03
C GLY A 397 4.18 39.17 8.39
N GLY A 398 5.23 38.36 8.49
CA GLY A 398 6.11 38.32 9.66
C GLY A 398 6.86 39.63 9.95
N LYS A 399 7.14 40.46 8.93
CA LYS A 399 7.74 41.80 9.12
C LYS A 399 6.73 42.88 9.53
N CYS A 400 5.43 42.70 9.27
CA CYS A 400 4.38 43.66 9.65
C CYS A 400 3.88 43.45 11.09
N LEU A 401 4.08 42.25 11.66
CA LEU A 401 3.75 41.90 13.06
C LEU A 401 4.76 42.41 14.11
N SER A 402 5.73 43.24 13.73
CA SER A 402 6.75 43.80 14.62
C SER A 402 6.31 45.04 15.42
N GLN A 403 5.07 45.54 15.27
CA GLN A 403 4.65 46.78 15.95
C GLN A 403 3.50 46.65 16.96
N ASN A 404 2.95 45.46 17.19
CA ASN A 404 2.19 45.13 18.41
C ASN A 404 2.09 43.59 18.46
N PRO A 405 2.68 42.90 19.44
CA PRO A 405 2.48 41.46 19.55
C PRO A 405 1.02 41.22 19.94
N PRO A 406 0.20 40.49 19.16
CA PRO A 406 -0.99 39.90 19.74
C PRO A 406 -0.51 38.94 20.83
N GLN A 407 -0.76 39.26 22.09
CA GLN A 407 -0.72 38.28 23.17
C GLN A 407 -1.83 37.25 22.93
N SER A 408 -1.54 36.29 22.07
CA SER A 408 -2.17 34.97 22.10
C SER A 408 -1.13 33.96 21.66
N THR A 409 -0.21 33.62 22.56
CA THR A 409 0.43 32.32 22.49
C THR A 409 -0.70 31.31 22.66
N SER A 410 -1.23 30.79 21.55
CA SER A 410 -2.13 29.64 21.56
C SER A 410 -1.36 28.52 22.26
N ARG A 411 -1.71 28.27 23.51
CA ARG A 411 -1.12 27.19 24.31
C ARG A 411 -1.66 25.90 23.69
N TRP A 412 -0.79 25.17 22.98
CA TRP A 412 -1.15 23.90 22.33
C TRP A 412 -1.92 23.02 23.33
N SER A 413 -3.03 22.44 22.89
CA SER A 413 -3.74 21.48 23.71
C SER A 413 -2.86 20.22 23.91
N GLU A 414 -3.07 19.49 25.00
CA GLU A 414 -2.37 18.21 25.21
C GLU A 414 -2.65 17.23 24.04
N LEU A 415 -3.82 17.32 23.42
CA LEU A 415 -4.23 16.51 22.28
C LEU A 415 -3.61 16.99 20.96
N ASP A 416 -3.40 18.29 20.76
CA ASP A 416 -2.69 18.84 19.61
C ASP A 416 -1.24 18.33 19.60
N LEU A 417 -0.59 18.38 20.76
CA LEU A 417 0.78 17.88 20.92
C LEU A 417 0.85 16.37 20.69
N LEU A 418 -0.12 15.60 21.23
CA LEU A 418 -0.20 14.16 21.01
C LEU A 418 -0.42 13.82 19.53
N SER A 419 -1.32 14.54 18.86
CA SER A 419 -1.63 14.36 17.44
C SER A 419 -0.42 14.65 16.56
N PHE A 420 0.32 15.72 16.86
CA PHE A 420 1.55 16.08 16.18
C PHE A 420 2.65 15.02 16.40
N LEU A 421 2.95 14.68 17.66
CA LEU A 421 3.96 13.67 17.99
C LEU A 421 3.61 12.30 17.42
N GLY A 422 2.33 11.92 17.43
CA GLY A 422 1.86 10.66 16.86
C GLY A 422 2.03 10.61 15.34
N THR A 423 1.71 11.69 14.64
CA THR A 423 1.91 11.80 13.19
C THR A 423 3.41 11.74 12.83
N VAL A 424 4.25 12.47 13.56
CA VAL A 424 5.72 12.42 13.38
C VAL A 424 6.27 11.02 13.69
N GLY A 425 5.79 10.38 14.77
CA GLY A 425 6.18 9.04 15.16
C GLY A 425 5.81 7.98 14.11
N HIS A 426 4.61 8.05 13.52
CA HIS A 426 4.21 7.19 12.41
C HIS A 426 5.13 7.37 11.20
N VAL A 427 5.40 8.60 10.78
CA VAL A 427 6.29 8.91 9.66
C VAL A 427 7.70 8.36 9.88
N LEU A 428 8.25 8.53 11.10
CA LEU A 428 9.57 7.98 11.45
C LEU A 428 9.57 6.45 11.44
N SER A 429 8.47 5.80 11.83
CA SER A 429 8.35 4.34 11.82
C SER A 429 8.46 3.75 10.41
N LEU A 430 8.06 4.49 9.37
CA LEU A 430 8.23 4.07 7.97
C LEU A 430 9.71 3.97 7.55
N GLY A 431 10.64 4.47 8.38
CA GLY A 431 12.09 4.33 8.28
C GLY A 431 12.62 2.89 8.25
N ALA A 432 11.89 1.94 8.81
CA ALA A 432 12.35 0.58 9.06
C ALA A 432 11.39 -0.47 8.49
N SER A 433 11.93 -1.51 7.84
CA SER A 433 11.12 -2.57 7.23
C SER A 433 10.24 -3.30 8.25
N SER A 434 10.77 -3.58 9.45
CA SER A 434 10.01 -4.25 10.52
C SER A 434 8.81 -3.41 11.01
N PHE A 435 8.95 -2.09 11.09
CA PHE A 435 7.85 -1.20 11.46
C PHE A 435 6.82 -1.03 10.34
N ILE A 436 7.22 -1.19 9.07
CA ILE A 436 6.27 -1.24 7.95
C ILE A 436 5.47 -2.57 7.99
N GLU A 437 6.13 -3.70 8.24
CA GLU A 437 5.45 -4.99 8.38
C GLU A 437 4.47 -4.98 9.56
N GLU A 438 4.89 -4.40 10.68
CA GLU A 438 4.13 -4.35 11.93
C GLU A 438 3.44 -2.99 12.18
N GLU A 439 3.11 -2.24 11.13
CA GLU A 439 2.56 -0.88 11.24
C GLU A 439 1.26 -0.82 12.05
N HIS A 440 0.49 -1.90 12.05
CA HIS A 440 -0.69 -2.05 12.89
C HIS A 440 -0.39 -1.81 14.39
N GLN A 441 0.80 -2.18 14.88
CA GLN A 441 1.21 -1.93 16.27
C GLN A 441 1.36 -0.42 16.53
N THR A 442 1.86 0.34 15.55
CA THR A 442 1.94 1.80 15.62
C THR A 442 0.54 2.40 15.79
N TRP A 443 -0.41 2.01 14.95
CA TRP A 443 -1.79 2.51 15.05
C TRP A 443 -2.50 2.08 16.34
N TYR A 444 -2.29 0.83 16.79
CA TYR A 444 -2.83 0.37 18.08
C TYR A 444 -2.24 1.16 19.26
N PHE A 445 -0.94 1.46 19.22
CA PHE A 445 -0.30 2.30 20.22
C PHE A 445 -0.88 3.71 20.23
N LEU A 446 -1.02 4.34 19.06
CA LEU A 446 -1.56 5.70 18.93
C LEU A 446 -3.00 5.80 19.42
N VAL A 447 -3.89 4.89 19.01
CA VAL A 447 -5.31 4.90 19.44
C VAL A 447 -5.47 4.60 20.93
N ASN A 448 -4.68 3.68 21.50
CA ASN A 448 -4.72 3.42 22.93
C ASN A 448 -4.22 4.62 23.74
N THR A 449 -3.14 5.26 23.28
CA THR A 449 -2.60 6.48 23.92
C THR A 449 -3.59 7.64 23.85
N LEU A 450 -4.27 7.81 22.71
CA LEU A 450 -5.37 8.77 22.55
C LEU A 450 -6.50 8.50 23.55
N CYS A 451 -6.95 7.26 23.71
CA CYS A 451 -8.01 6.93 24.67
C CYS A 451 -7.59 7.22 26.12
N LEU A 452 -6.33 6.99 26.48
CA LEU A 452 -5.79 7.32 27.81
C LEU A 452 -5.67 8.85 28.02
N ALA A 453 -5.27 9.61 26.99
CA ALA A 453 -5.26 11.06 27.03
C ALA A 453 -6.67 11.63 27.20
N LEU A 454 -7.66 11.07 26.51
CA LEU A 454 -9.08 11.42 26.66
C LEU A 454 -9.60 11.07 28.06
N CYS A 455 -9.23 9.90 28.63
CA CYS A 455 -9.51 9.58 30.04
C CYS A 455 -8.99 10.68 30.98
N HIS A 456 -7.73 11.08 30.80
CA HIS A 456 -7.10 12.11 31.63
C HIS A 456 -7.82 13.46 31.51
N GLN A 457 -8.15 13.88 30.29
CA GLN A 457 -8.85 15.13 30.03
C GLN A 457 -10.28 15.13 30.60
N ILE A 458 -11.02 14.03 30.44
CA ILE A 458 -12.36 13.86 31.01
C ILE A 458 -12.28 13.88 32.54
N TYR A 459 -11.32 13.16 33.13
CA TYR A 459 -11.14 13.14 34.59
C TYR A 459 -10.88 14.55 35.13
N ARG A 460 -9.98 15.31 34.49
CA ARG A 460 -9.66 16.69 34.88
C ARG A 460 -10.89 17.60 34.80
N LYS A 461 -11.63 17.57 33.69
CA LYS A 461 -12.84 18.40 33.51
C LYS A 461 -14.02 17.96 34.40
N CYS A 462 -14.16 16.67 34.68
CA CYS A 462 -15.27 16.13 35.48
C CYS A 462 -15.03 16.24 36.99
N LEU A 463 -13.82 16.04 37.50
CA LEU A 463 -13.58 15.84 38.95
C LEU A 463 -12.77 16.96 39.61
N LEU A 464 -11.95 17.69 38.84
CA LEU A 464 -11.13 18.80 39.31
C LEU A 464 -11.70 20.11 38.76
N GLY A 465 -12.96 20.43 39.07
CA GLY A 465 -13.58 21.71 38.69
C GLY A 465 -12.59 22.86 38.85
N ASP A 466 -12.62 23.82 37.92
CA ASP A 466 -11.57 24.83 37.68
C ASP A 466 -11.35 25.75 38.92
N ASP A 467 -10.79 25.21 40.01
CA ASP A 467 -10.50 25.85 41.30
C ASP A 467 -9.22 26.69 41.23
N CYS A 468 -8.95 27.28 40.06
CA CYS A 468 -7.83 28.19 39.83
C CYS A 468 -8.30 29.51 39.23
N ALA A 469 -9.36 30.08 39.81
CA ALA A 469 -9.55 31.53 39.81
C ALA A 469 -9.38 32.01 41.27
N PRO A 470 -8.49 32.99 41.55
CA PRO A 470 -8.36 33.51 42.91
C PRO A 470 -9.67 34.19 43.29
N GLN A 471 -10.40 33.58 44.24
CA GLN A 471 -11.51 34.22 44.92
C GLN A 471 -10.98 35.49 45.59
N HIS A 472 -11.34 36.66 45.06
CA HIS A 472 -11.33 37.87 45.86
C HIS A 472 -12.39 37.70 46.94
N CYS A 473 -11.92 37.46 48.17
CA CYS A 473 -12.75 37.41 49.38
C CYS A 473 -13.61 38.67 49.52
N PRO A 474 -14.90 38.55 49.87
CA PRO A 474 -15.53 39.52 50.72
C PRO A 474 -15.61 38.99 52.16
N HIS A 475 -15.72 39.91 53.12
CA HIS A 475 -15.94 39.75 54.56
C HIS A 475 -14.69 39.83 55.44
N THR A 476 -14.63 40.62 56.51
CA THR A 476 -15.45 41.71 57.10
C THR A 476 -14.66 42.17 58.32
N GLY A 477 -14.63 43.47 58.61
CA GLY A 477 -14.25 44.00 59.92
C GLY A 477 -15.16 45.17 60.24
N GLU A 478 -16.07 44.92 61.19
CA GLU A 478 -16.67 45.86 62.15
C GLU A 478 -17.18 47.23 61.66
N GLU A 479 -18.49 47.45 61.77
CA GLU A 479 -19.04 48.45 62.70
C GLU A 479 -20.57 48.37 62.81
N PHE A 480 -21.03 48.49 64.06
CA PHE A 480 -22.41 48.62 64.51
C PHE A 480 -23.00 49.99 64.10
N ASP A 481 -24.25 50.05 63.66
CA ASP A 481 -25.40 50.60 64.41
C ASP A 481 -26.62 50.86 63.51
N GLY A 482 -27.82 50.68 64.07
CA GLY A 482 -28.92 51.58 63.74
C GLY A 482 -30.14 51.04 62.99
N VAL A 483 -31.15 50.64 63.78
CA VAL A 483 -32.58 50.98 63.63
C VAL A 483 -33.42 50.28 62.52
N ALA A 484 -34.51 49.68 63.02
CA ALA A 484 -35.61 49.07 62.31
C ALA A 484 -36.36 49.99 61.33
N VAL A 485 -37.04 49.39 60.34
CA VAL A 485 -38.50 49.45 60.14
C VAL A 485 -38.86 48.72 58.84
N ALA A 486 -39.81 47.79 58.96
CA ALA A 486 -40.48 47.14 57.84
C ALA A 486 -41.50 48.09 57.19
N LEU A 487 -41.61 48.10 55.86
CA LEU A 487 -42.86 48.44 55.18
C LEU A 487 -42.90 47.90 53.74
N GLN A 488 -43.88 47.01 53.55
CA GLN A 488 -44.38 46.49 52.27
C GLN A 488 -45.08 47.59 51.46
N GLY A 489 -44.95 47.57 50.13
CA GLY A 489 -45.79 48.39 49.26
C GLY A 489 -45.56 48.17 47.76
N LYS A 490 -46.37 47.31 47.14
CA LYS A 490 -46.55 47.17 45.68
C LYS A 490 -46.99 48.50 45.03
N ARG A 491 -46.44 48.83 43.85
CA ARG A 491 -47.14 49.53 42.75
C ARG A 491 -46.46 49.29 41.40
N ALA A 492 -47.28 49.30 40.34
CA ALA A 492 -46.94 48.92 38.98
C ALA A 492 -46.87 50.13 38.01
N GLY A 493 -45.90 50.07 37.07
CA GLY A 493 -45.84 50.68 35.73
C GLY A 493 -45.38 52.15 35.59
N PRO A 494 -44.94 52.64 34.40
CA PRO A 494 -44.41 51.94 33.21
C PRO A 494 -43.14 52.60 32.56
N GLU A 495 -42.59 51.96 31.51
CA GLU A 495 -41.67 52.46 30.46
C GLU A 495 -40.17 52.73 30.76
N GLY A 496 -39.30 52.23 29.87
CA GLY A 496 -37.89 52.62 29.74
C GLY A 496 -36.96 51.48 29.30
N TRP A 497 -36.63 51.44 28.00
CA TRP A 497 -35.58 50.62 27.39
C TRP A 497 -34.25 50.74 28.16
N GLU A 498 -33.56 49.61 28.44
CA GLU A 498 -32.10 49.57 28.33
C GLU A 498 -31.55 48.14 28.18
N LEU A 499 -30.77 48.01 27.11
CA LEU A 499 -30.00 46.88 26.65
C LEU A 499 -28.83 46.60 27.61
N SER A 500 -28.47 45.32 27.80
CA SER A 500 -27.12 44.78 28.13
C SER A 500 -26.99 43.97 29.43
N ARG A 501 -27.12 42.64 29.32
CA ARG A 501 -26.07 41.66 29.68
C ARG A 501 -26.60 40.24 29.52
N ALA A 502 -26.04 39.51 28.55
CA ALA A 502 -26.14 38.05 28.50
C ALA A 502 -25.39 37.47 29.72
N PRO A 503 -25.96 36.52 30.48
CA PRO A 503 -25.21 35.80 31.50
C PRO A 503 -24.22 34.85 30.82
N ALA A 504 -23.03 34.74 31.39
CA ALA A 504 -22.04 33.73 31.00
C ALA A 504 -22.63 32.33 31.14
N ASP A 505 -22.55 31.53 30.06
CA ASP A 505 -23.00 30.13 30.05
C ASP A 505 -22.14 29.29 31.02
N PRO A 506 -22.74 28.56 31.99
CA PRO A 506 -22.00 27.61 32.82
C PRO A 506 -21.48 26.45 31.95
N SER A 507 -20.35 25.87 32.36
CA SER A 507 -19.68 24.80 31.61
C SER A 507 -20.64 23.65 31.33
N SER A 508 -20.77 23.21 30.06
CA SER A 508 -21.77 22.23 29.63
C SER A 508 -21.67 20.87 30.33
N LEU A 509 -20.57 20.60 31.03
CA LEU A 509 -20.33 19.38 31.79
C LEU A 509 -21.05 19.34 33.16
N GLU A 510 -21.28 20.51 33.78
CA GLU A 510 -21.97 20.63 35.07
C GLU A 510 -23.48 20.46 34.96
N ALA A 511 -24.04 20.62 33.76
CA ALA A 511 -25.46 20.44 33.45
C ALA A 511 -25.86 18.98 33.16
N LEU A 512 -24.91 18.04 33.01
CA LEU A 512 -25.21 16.62 32.73
C LEU A 512 -25.76 15.90 33.97
N ARG A 513 -26.81 15.09 33.77
CA ARG A 513 -27.39 14.24 34.83
C ARG A 513 -26.33 13.24 35.34
N GLY A 514 -26.40 12.87 36.62
CA GLY A 514 -25.44 11.95 37.24
C GLY A 514 -25.16 10.67 36.45
N SER A 515 -26.18 10.07 35.82
CA SER A 515 -26.00 8.88 34.95
C SER A 515 -25.21 9.15 33.67
N GLU A 516 -25.36 10.31 33.05
CA GLU A 516 -24.65 10.65 31.81
C GLU A 516 -23.18 10.96 32.10
N ARG A 517 -22.89 11.59 33.25
CA ARG A 517 -21.53 11.82 33.73
C ARG A 517 -20.74 10.52 33.93
N TRP A 518 -21.37 9.48 34.47
CA TRP A 518 -20.75 8.15 34.58
C TRP A 518 -20.49 7.51 33.21
N MET A 519 -21.38 7.70 32.22
CA MET A 519 -21.18 7.20 30.86
C MET A 519 -20.00 7.89 30.16
N VAL A 520 -19.85 9.20 30.34
CA VAL A 520 -18.71 9.98 29.83
C VAL A 520 -17.39 9.51 30.47
N LEU A 521 -17.38 9.25 31.78
CA LEU A 521 -16.19 8.72 32.47
C LEU A 521 -15.86 7.27 32.04
N ALA A 522 -16.88 6.45 31.80
CA ALA A 522 -16.69 5.05 31.38
C ALA A 522 -16.34 4.91 29.89
N SER A 523 -16.68 5.88 29.04
CA SER A 523 -16.59 5.70 27.58
C SER A 523 -15.20 5.36 27.05
N PRO A 524 -14.08 6.02 27.44
CA PRO A 524 -12.79 5.67 26.85
C PRO A 524 -12.28 4.31 27.37
N TRP A 525 -12.68 3.88 28.58
CA TRP A 525 -12.42 2.52 29.08
C TRP A 525 -13.17 1.45 28.30
N LEU A 526 -14.44 1.72 27.95
CA LEU A 526 -15.23 0.84 27.08
C LEU A 526 -14.59 0.73 25.69
N VAL A 527 -14.10 1.84 25.13
CA VAL A 527 -13.39 1.85 23.83
C VAL A 527 -12.09 1.05 23.92
N LEU A 528 -11.28 1.23 24.98
CA LEU A 528 -10.06 0.43 25.20
C LEU A 528 -10.36 -1.07 25.31
N ALA A 529 -11.42 -1.45 26.02
CA ALA A 529 -11.86 -2.84 26.12
C ALA A 529 -12.27 -3.40 24.74
N CYS A 530 -12.99 -2.61 23.93
CA CYS A 530 -13.35 -2.98 22.56
C CYS A 530 -12.10 -3.12 21.67
N CYS A 531 -11.14 -2.19 21.74
CA CYS A 531 -9.87 -2.29 21.01
C CYS A 531 -9.09 -3.56 21.40
N ARG A 532 -9.09 -3.94 22.68
CA ARG A 532 -8.46 -5.19 23.13
C ARG A 532 -9.14 -6.42 22.54
N LEU A 533 -10.48 -6.44 22.49
CA LEU A 533 -11.24 -7.52 21.86
C LEU A 533 -10.97 -7.58 20.36
N LEU A 534 -10.96 -6.45 19.67
CA LEU A 534 -10.70 -6.35 18.23
C LEU A 534 -9.35 -6.96 17.84
N ARG A 535 -8.30 -6.73 18.65
CA ARG A 535 -6.97 -7.33 18.43
C ARG A 535 -6.95 -8.86 18.54
N SER A 536 -7.89 -9.45 19.27
CA SER A 536 -8.00 -10.91 19.39
C SER A 536 -8.83 -11.56 18.28
N LEU A 537 -9.68 -10.78 17.60
CA LEU A 537 -10.51 -11.25 16.50
C LEU A 537 -9.67 -11.58 15.27
N ASN A 538 -8.81 -10.64 14.86
CA ASN A 538 -7.87 -10.83 13.76
C ASN A 538 -6.46 -10.48 14.23
N GLN A 539 -5.54 -11.44 14.15
CA GLN A 539 -4.12 -11.16 14.32
C GLN A 539 -3.57 -10.58 13.02
N THR A 540 -2.97 -9.40 13.11
CA THR A 540 -2.26 -8.74 12.01
C THR A 540 -0.76 -8.87 12.19
N GLY A 541 -0.01 -8.82 11.10
CA GLY A 541 1.45 -8.96 11.11
C GLY A 541 1.96 -10.35 10.75
N VAL A 542 3.28 -10.49 10.66
CA VAL A 542 3.95 -11.73 10.22
C VAL A 542 4.39 -12.57 11.42
N GLN A 543 4.80 -11.91 12.52
CA GLN A 543 5.45 -12.56 13.67
C GLN A 543 4.59 -13.65 14.33
N TRP A 544 3.27 -13.52 14.25
CA TRP A 544 2.31 -14.43 14.91
C TRP A 544 1.31 -15.08 13.95
N ALA A 545 1.45 -14.89 12.64
CA ALA A 545 0.52 -15.39 11.62
C ALA A 545 0.34 -16.93 11.64
N HIS A 546 1.30 -17.67 12.22
CA HIS A 546 1.22 -19.12 12.36
C HIS A 546 0.29 -19.60 13.48
N ARG A 547 -0.17 -18.70 14.37
CA ARG A 547 -1.06 -19.06 15.48
C ARG A 547 -2.52 -18.80 15.08
N PRO A 548 -3.44 -19.73 15.39
CA PRO A 548 -4.85 -19.49 15.11
C PRO A 548 -5.35 -18.36 16.02
N ASP A 549 -5.97 -17.35 15.39
CA ASP A 549 -6.74 -16.32 16.08
C ASP A 549 -8.22 -16.72 16.17
N LEU A 550 -9.04 -15.83 16.76
CA LEU A 550 -10.45 -16.12 16.96
C LEU A 550 -11.20 -16.18 15.62
N GLY A 551 -10.78 -15.42 14.61
CA GLY A 551 -11.29 -15.48 13.24
C GLY A 551 -11.01 -16.82 12.55
N HIS A 552 -9.79 -17.35 12.65
CA HIS A 552 -9.39 -18.67 12.17
C HIS A 552 -10.18 -19.78 12.87
N TRP A 553 -10.37 -19.65 14.19
CA TRP A 553 -11.19 -20.57 14.96
C TRP A 553 -12.65 -20.55 14.49
N LEU A 554 -13.24 -19.35 14.31
CA LEU A 554 -14.61 -19.17 13.83
C LEU A 554 -14.85 -19.66 12.40
N THR A 555 -13.82 -19.66 11.56
CA THR A 555 -13.92 -20.09 10.15
C THR A 555 -13.65 -21.58 9.95
N SER A 556 -13.30 -22.32 11.01
CA SER A 556 -13.17 -23.77 10.94
C SER A 556 -14.52 -24.44 10.67
N SER A 557 -14.51 -25.61 10.04
CA SER A 557 -15.72 -26.39 9.75
C SER A 557 -16.49 -26.76 11.01
N ASP A 558 -15.78 -26.94 12.11
CA ASP A 558 -16.32 -27.43 13.38
C ASP A 558 -17.14 -26.35 14.10
N HIS A 559 -16.82 -25.08 13.84
CA HIS A 559 -17.41 -23.91 14.52
C HIS A 559 -18.44 -23.13 13.69
N LYS A 560 -18.96 -23.77 12.63
CA LYS A 560 -19.92 -23.14 11.72
C LYS A 560 -21.22 -22.70 12.41
N ALA A 561 -21.65 -23.43 13.45
CA ALA A 561 -22.83 -23.06 14.24
C ALA A 561 -22.60 -21.79 15.05
N GLU A 562 -21.46 -21.66 15.74
CA GLU A 562 -21.13 -20.44 16.49
C GLU A 562 -20.98 -19.24 15.55
N LEU A 563 -20.34 -19.42 14.39
CA LEU A 563 -20.24 -18.37 13.37
C LEU A 563 -21.61 -17.92 12.85
N SER A 564 -22.56 -18.85 12.69
CA SER A 564 -23.92 -18.56 12.23
C SER A 564 -24.71 -17.73 13.25
N VAL A 565 -24.60 -18.09 14.54
CA VAL A 565 -25.22 -17.33 15.64
C VAL A 565 -24.58 -15.95 15.76
N LEU A 566 -23.25 -15.88 15.73
CA LEU A 566 -22.50 -14.63 15.82
C LEU A 566 -22.82 -13.69 14.64
N ALA A 567 -22.93 -14.23 13.43
CA ALA A 567 -23.33 -13.46 12.25
C ALA A 567 -24.76 -12.91 12.41
N ALA A 568 -25.73 -13.72 12.85
CA ALA A 568 -27.11 -13.26 13.07
C ALA A 568 -27.20 -12.16 14.14
N LEU A 569 -26.48 -12.33 15.26
CA LEU A 569 -26.38 -11.32 16.31
C LEU A 569 -25.73 -10.04 15.79
N SER A 570 -24.66 -10.16 15.00
CA SER A 570 -23.96 -9.01 14.43
C SER A 570 -24.83 -8.22 13.46
N LEU A 571 -25.55 -8.89 12.55
CA LEU A 571 -26.49 -8.25 11.63
C LEU A 571 -27.62 -7.54 12.37
N THR A 572 -28.14 -8.15 13.44
CA THR A 572 -29.16 -7.53 14.31
C THR A 572 -28.61 -6.28 15.00
N MET A 573 -27.37 -6.34 15.52
CA MET A 573 -26.74 -5.19 16.15
C MET A 573 -26.43 -4.06 15.16
N ILE A 574 -26.01 -4.38 13.94
CA ILE A 574 -25.84 -3.40 12.85
C ILE A 574 -27.16 -2.67 12.60
N PHE A 575 -28.27 -3.40 12.48
CA PHE A 575 -29.59 -2.80 12.32
C PHE A 575 -29.92 -1.85 13.47
N VAL A 576 -29.71 -2.28 14.73
CA VAL A 576 -30.02 -1.47 15.92
C VAL A 576 -29.21 -0.17 15.99
N LEU A 577 -27.93 -0.22 15.65
CA LEU A 577 -27.03 0.94 15.68
C LEU A 577 -27.34 1.94 14.57
N VAL A 578 -27.67 1.45 13.37
CA VAL A 578 -27.83 2.31 12.17
C VAL A 578 -29.26 2.86 12.03
N GLN A 579 -30.29 2.09 12.38
CA GLN A 579 -31.69 2.43 12.02
C GLN A 579 -32.22 3.75 12.61
N LYS A 580 -31.67 4.23 13.73
CA LYS A 580 -32.28 5.31 14.53
C LYS A 580 -32.47 6.62 13.76
N ARG A 581 -31.58 6.93 12.83
CA ARG A 581 -31.61 8.17 12.03
C ARG A 581 -32.03 7.94 10.56
N CYS A 582 -32.41 6.71 10.20
CA CYS A 582 -32.91 6.40 8.86
C CYS A 582 -34.39 6.77 8.70
N SER A 583 -34.77 7.11 7.47
CA SER A 583 -36.15 7.17 7.01
C SER A 583 -36.85 5.82 7.12
N LEU A 584 -38.18 5.80 7.16
CA LEU A 584 -38.94 4.54 7.24
C LEU A 584 -38.62 3.60 6.07
N THR A 585 -38.52 4.14 4.86
CA THR A 585 -38.18 3.38 3.66
C THR A 585 -36.82 2.73 3.77
N SER A 586 -35.81 3.48 4.23
CA SER A 586 -34.46 2.95 4.42
C SER A 586 -34.35 1.98 5.59
N LYS A 587 -35.15 2.13 6.66
CA LYS A 587 -35.23 1.13 7.73
C LYS A 587 -35.70 -0.22 7.18
N VAL A 588 -36.76 -0.21 6.37
CA VAL A 588 -37.29 -1.42 5.73
C VAL A 588 -36.27 -2.00 4.75
N ALA A 589 -35.66 -1.16 3.90
CA ALA A 589 -34.62 -1.58 2.96
C ALA A 589 -33.39 -2.17 3.68
N MET A 590 -32.95 -1.57 4.78
CA MET A 590 -31.84 -2.06 5.61
C MET A 590 -32.17 -3.42 6.21
N ALA A 591 -33.37 -3.60 6.76
CA ALA A 591 -33.79 -4.88 7.33
C ALA A 591 -33.80 -6.00 6.27
N PHE A 592 -34.38 -5.76 5.09
CA PHE A 592 -34.36 -6.73 3.99
C PHE A 592 -32.96 -6.95 3.41
N GLY A 593 -32.14 -5.91 3.32
CA GLY A 593 -30.74 -6.01 2.89
C GLY A 593 -29.92 -6.89 3.82
N LEU A 594 -30.01 -6.69 5.14
CA LEU A 594 -29.31 -7.50 6.14
C LEU A 594 -29.79 -8.95 6.15
N LEU A 595 -31.10 -9.18 5.99
CA LEU A 595 -31.66 -10.52 5.82
C LEU A 595 -31.10 -11.19 4.54
N GLY A 596 -31.07 -10.45 3.42
CA GLY A 596 -30.50 -10.90 2.16
C GLY A 596 -29.01 -11.26 2.28
N ILE A 597 -28.24 -10.52 3.09
CA ILE A 597 -26.83 -10.85 3.38
C ILE A 597 -26.73 -12.18 4.12
N TYR A 598 -27.57 -12.43 5.13
CA TYR A 598 -27.57 -13.73 5.82
C TYR A 598 -27.90 -14.87 4.85
N CYS A 599 -28.93 -14.69 4.00
CA CYS A 599 -29.28 -15.66 2.96
C CYS A 599 -28.15 -15.89 1.96
N TYR A 600 -27.47 -14.83 1.51
CA TYR A 600 -26.29 -14.93 0.65
C TYR A 600 -25.17 -15.75 1.31
N ARG A 601 -24.84 -15.46 2.58
CA ARG A 601 -23.80 -16.19 3.34
C ARG A 601 -24.18 -17.64 3.58
N ALA A 602 -25.47 -17.94 3.73
CA ALA A 602 -25.97 -19.30 3.85
C ALA A 602 -25.90 -20.04 2.50
N ALA A 603 -26.26 -19.38 1.40
CA ALA A 603 -26.22 -19.95 0.04
C ALA A 603 -24.80 -20.35 -0.40
N ILE A 604 -23.79 -19.51 -0.13
CA ILE A 604 -22.38 -19.86 -0.40
C ILE A 604 -21.80 -20.88 0.59
N GLY A 605 -22.54 -21.25 1.63
CA GLY A 605 -22.15 -22.27 2.59
C GLY A 605 -21.25 -21.78 3.74
N ASN A 606 -21.13 -20.47 3.96
CA ASN A 606 -20.34 -19.93 5.08
C ASN A 606 -21.07 -20.04 6.43
N VAL A 607 -22.39 -19.81 6.44
CA VAL A 607 -23.25 -19.98 7.63
C VAL A 607 -24.30 -21.06 7.37
N LEU A 608 -24.96 -21.53 8.43
CA LEU A 608 -26.02 -22.52 8.36
C LEU A 608 -27.36 -21.85 8.03
N PHE A 609 -28.21 -22.55 7.27
CA PHE A 609 -29.60 -22.16 7.15
C PHE A 609 -30.35 -22.47 8.45
N PRO A 610 -31.22 -21.58 8.95
CA PRO A 610 -31.96 -21.85 10.18
C PRO A 610 -33.01 -22.95 10.02
N TRP A 611 -33.41 -23.27 8.78
CA TRP A 611 -34.54 -24.14 8.44
C TRP A 611 -34.17 -25.39 7.62
N GLN A 612 -32.90 -25.60 7.26
CA GLN A 612 -32.49 -26.76 6.47
C GLN A 612 -31.01 -27.11 6.70
N GLN A 613 -30.73 -28.29 7.28
CA GLN A 613 -29.36 -28.76 7.58
C GLN A 613 -28.68 -29.44 6.39
N ASP A 614 -29.46 -30.02 5.48
CA ASP A 614 -28.96 -30.73 4.30
C ASP A 614 -29.43 -30.05 3.02
N ASN A 615 -28.54 -29.30 2.35
CA ASN A 615 -28.49 -29.25 0.89
C ASN A 615 -27.27 -28.47 0.40
N LYS A 616 -26.34 -29.21 -0.23
CA LYS A 616 -25.52 -28.67 -1.31
C LYS A 616 -26.49 -28.35 -2.46
N ASP A 617 -26.35 -27.17 -3.07
CA ASP A 617 -27.00 -26.78 -4.35
C ASP A 617 -28.32 -25.96 -4.30
N ILE A 618 -28.52 -25.05 -3.33
CA ILE A 618 -29.66 -24.10 -3.40
C ILE A 618 -29.40 -22.96 -4.40
N SER A 619 -28.23 -22.32 -4.33
CA SER A 619 -27.84 -21.19 -5.20
C SER A 619 -26.33 -20.96 -5.13
N LYS A 620 -25.75 -20.38 -6.17
CA LYS A 620 -24.35 -19.91 -6.15
C LYS A 620 -24.16 -18.62 -5.33
N GLY A 621 -25.21 -18.08 -4.71
CA GLY A 621 -25.19 -16.82 -3.96
C GLY A 621 -25.24 -15.55 -4.81
N ILE A 622 -25.23 -15.68 -6.15
CA ILE A 622 -25.16 -14.55 -7.08
C ILE A 622 -26.46 -13.73 -7.04
N THR A 623 -27.62 -14.40 -7.10
CA THR A 623 -28.93 -13.74 -7.09
C THR A 623 -29.19 -13.05 -5.76
N GLU A 624 -28.82 -13.69 -4.66
CA GLU A 624 -28.93 -13.16 -3.30
C GLU A 624 -28.07 -11.89 -3.13
N ALA A 625 -26.82 -11.92 -3.58
CA ALA A 625 -25.96 -10.73 -3.54
C ALA A 625 -26.50 -9.59 -4.42
N ARG A 626 -26.97 -9.89 -5.64
CA ARG A 626 -27.63 -8.92 -6.53
C ARG A 626 -28.87 -8.29 -5.90
N PHE A 627 -29.67 -9.08 -5.18
CA PHE A 627 -30.81 -8.59 -4.43
C PHE A 627 -30.40 -7.60 -3.33
N VAL A 628 -29.31 -7.87 -2.60
CA VAL A 628 -28.76 -6.93 -1.61
C VAL A 628 -28.29 -5.61 -2.26
N TYR A 629 -27.65 -5.67 -3.43
CA TYR A 629 -27.22 -4.46 -4.14
C TYR A 629 -28.37 -3.52 -4.50
N VAL A 630 -29.58 -4.04 -4.77
CA VAL A 630 -30.77 -3.21 -5.00
C VAL A 630 -31.07 -2.34 -3.79
N PHE A 631 -30.97 -2.88 -2.57
CA PHE A 631 -31.19 -2.11 -1.34
C PHE A 631 -30.04 -1.14 -1.06
N VAL A 632 -28.79 -1.54 -1.31
CA VAL A 632 -27.63 -0.63 -1.19
C VAL A 632 -27.82 0.58 -2.09
N LEU A 633 -28.11 0.37 -3.38
CA LEU A 633 -28.34 1.43 -4.34
C LEU A 633 -29.59 2.25 -4.00
N GLY A 634 -30.65 1.61 -3.51
CA GLY A 634 -31.87 2.29 -3.06
C GLY A 634 -31.63 3.25 -1.91
N ILE A 635 -30.90 2.82 -0.86
CA ILE A 635 -30.57 3.64 0.30
C ILE A 635 -29.65 4.80 -0.12
N LEU A 636 -28.61 4.53 -0.92
CA LEU A 636 -27.72 5.56 -1.44
C LEU A 636 -28.49 6.59 -2.28
N PHE A 637 -29.39 6.13 -3.16
CA PHE A 637 -30.25 7.01 -3.95
C PHE A 637 -31.15 7.88 -3.07
N THR A 638 -31.78 7.32 -2.03
CA THR A 638 -32.59 8.12 -1.11
C THR A 638 -31.78 9.19 -0.39
N GLY A 639 -30.57 8.86 0.06
CA GLY A 639 -29.67 9.83 0.69
C GLY A 639 -29.21 10.93 -0.25
N THR A 640 -28.78 10.57 -1.46
CA THR A 640 -28.40 11.54 -2.49
C THR A 640 -29.57 12.42 -2.92
N LYS A 641 -30.78 11.86 -3.04
CA LYS A 641 -32.00 12.62 -3.33
C LYS A 641 -32.29 13.65 -2.25
N ASP A 642 -32.23 13.26 -0.97
CA ASP A 642 -32.51 14.19 0.14
C ASP A 642 -31.44 15.27 0.25
N LEU A 643 -30.19 14.92 -0.02
CA LEU A 643 -29.09 15.87 -0.12
C LEU A 643 -29.30 16.87 -1.28
N LEU A 644 -29.62 16.41 -2.48
CA LEU A 644 -29.95 17.27 -3.64
C LEU A 644 -31.17 18.16 -3.37
N LYS A 645 -32.19 17.62 -2.69
CA LYS A 645 -33.37 18.41 -2.28
C LYS A 645 -32.98 19.52 -1.31
N SER A 646 -32.13 19.23 -0.34
CA SER A 646 -31.61 20.23 0.61
C SER A 646 -30.79 21.34 -0.07
N GLN A 647 -30.22 21.07 -1.25
CA GLN A 647 -29.52 22.08 -2.06
C GLN A 647 -30.48 23.02 -2.80
N ILE A 648 -31.64 22.53 -3.24
CA ILE A 648 -32.63 23.33 -3.99
C ILE A 648 -33.51 24.15 -3.04
N ILE A 649 -33.91 23.55 -1.92
CA ILE A 649 -34.71 24.20 -0.89
C ILE A 649 -33.75 24.54 0.24
N ALA A 650 -33.12 25.72 0.14
CA ALA A 650 -31.98 26.18 0.95
C ALA A 650 -32.24 26.40 2.46
N ALA A 651 -33.12 25.61 3.09
CA ALA A 651 -33.46 25.74 4.51
C ALA A 651 -33.74 24.42 5.25
N ASP A 652 -33.61 23.23 4.62
CA ASP A 652 -33.92 21.95 5.27
C ASP A 652 -32.66 21.25 5.83
N PHE A 653 -32.16 21.76 6.96
CA PHE A 653 -31.03 21.17 7.72
C PHE A 653 -31.30 19.71 8.12
N THR A 654 -32.56 19.38 8.40
CA THR A 654 -32.98 18.02 8.75
C THR A 654 -32.86 17.07 7.56
N ALA A 655 -33.30 17.47 6.35
CA ALA A 655 -33.11 16.66 5.15
C ALA A 655 -31.63 16.40 4.83
N ARG A 656 -30.74 17.37 5.05
CA ARG A 656 -29.30 17.20 4.82
C ARG A 656 -28.66 16.20 5.77
N THR A 657 -28.92 16.32 7.07
CA THR A 657 -28.37 15.40 8.08
C THR A 657 -28.92 13.98 7.94
N VAL A 658 -30.21 13.84 7.61
CA VAL A 658 -30.82 12.54 7.26
C VAL A 658 -30.18 11.98 6.00
N GLY A 659 -30.06 12.77 4.93
CA GLY A 659 -29.47 12.32 3.66
C GLY A 659 -28.02 11.83 3.79
N LEU A 660 -27.20 12.50 4.60
CA LEU A 660 -25.84 12.06 4.92
C LEU A 660 -25.82 10.76 5.72
N TRP A 661 -26.73 10.60 6.68
CA TRP A 661 -26.88 9.35 7.42
C TRP A 661 -27.33 8.20 6.53
N GLU A 662 -28.22 8.45 5.57
CA GLU A 662 -28.64 7.46 4.57
C GLU A 662 -27.45 7.01 3.70
N ILE A 663 -26.62 7.94 3.23
CA ILE A 663 -25.38 7.59 2.50
C ILE A 663 -24.48 6.71 3.37
N HIS A 664 -24.20 7.12 4.61
CA HIS A 664 -23.40 6.33 5.55
C HIS A 664 -24.01 4.93 5.78
N SER A 665 -25.32 4.85 5.94
CA SER A 665 -26.06 3.59 6.12
C SER A 665 -25.94 2.67 4.89
N GLY A 666 -26.01 3.21 3.68
CA GLY A 666 -25.79 2.47 2.43
C GLY A 666 -24.36 1.93 2.32
N LEU A 667 -23.36 2.71 2.73
CA LEU A 667 -21.96 2.26 2.79
C LEU A 667 -21.76 1.15 3.84
N VAL A 668 -22.41 1.25 5.00
CA VAL A 668 -22.39 0.19 6.04
C VAL A 668 -23.01 -1.10 5.50
N LEU A 669 -24.13 -1.01 4.79
CA LEU A 669 -24.77 -2.20 4.18
C LEU A 669 -23.87 -2.84 3.12
N LEU A 670 -23.20 -2.02 2.29
CA LEU A 670 -22.22 -2.50 1.32
C LEU A 670 -21.02 -3.18 2.01
N ALA A 671 -20.48 -2.58 3.08
CA ALA A 671 -19.39 -3.17 3.86
C ALA A 671 -19.82 -4.51 4.48
N THR A 672 -21.05 -4.59 5.00
CA THR A 672 -21.62 -5.82 5.58
C THR A 672 -21.73 -6.95 4.54
N LEU A 673 -22.09 -6.62 3.30
CA LEU A 673 -22.16 -7.58 2.20
C LEU A 673 -20.78 -8.12 1.81
N LEU A 674 -19.75 -7.26 1.80
CA LEU A 674 -18.42 -7.60 1.30
C LEU A 674 -17.53 -8.26 2.36
N LEU A 675 -17.57 -7.80 3.61
CA LEU A 675 -16.75 -8.32 4.71
C LEU A 675 -17.12 -9.78 5.05
N ARG A 676 -16.11 -10.62 5.24
CA ARG A 676 -16.29 -12.02 5.65
C ARG A 676 -17.09 -12.13 6.95
N PRO A 677 -17.85 -13.22 7.18
CA PRO A 677 -18.72 -13.35 8.36
C PRO A 677 -18.04 -13.15 9.72
N HIS A 678 -16.79 -13.60 9.88
CA HIS A 678 -16.02 -13.40 11.11
C HIS A 678 -15.63 -11.92 11.36
N ASN A 679 -15.70 -11.07 10.34
CA ASN A 679 -15.45 -9.63 10.43
C ASN A 679 -16.72 -8.79 10.69
N LEU A 680 -17.91 -9.41 10.74
CA LEU A 680 -19.14 -8.69 11.11
C LEU A 680 -19.10 -8.12 12.54
N PRO A 681 -18.57 -8.82 13.56
CA PRO A 681 -18.34 -8.25 14.89
C PRO A 681 -17.39 -7.04 14.88
N VAL A 682 -16.37 -7.04 14.01
CA VAL A 682 -15.43 -5.91 13.87
C VAL A 682 -16.20 -4.66 13.40
N LEU A 683 -17.09 -4.83 12.41
CA LEU A 683 -17.96 -3.74 11.94
C LEU A 683 -18.92 -3.24 13.03
N VAL A 684 -19.54 -4.15 13.80
CA VAL A 684 -20.41 -3.79 14.94
C VAL A 684 -19.65 -2.93 15.95
N LEU A 685 -18.44 -3.37 16.34
CA LEU A 685 -17.61 -2.64 17.30
C LEU A 685 -17.15 -1.28 16.75
N SER A 686 -16.89 -1.18 15.44
CA SER A 686 -16.61 0.11 14.78
C SER A 686 -17.78 1.09 14.94
N LEU A 687 -19.01 0.66 14.62
CA LEU A 687 -20.20 1.50 14.72
C LEU A 687 -20.55 1.85 16.18
N ALA A 688 -20.32 0.91 17.10
CA ALA A 688 -20.49 1.15 18.53
C ALA A 688 -19.50 2.20 19.05
N ILE A 689 -18.21 2.08 18.69
CA ILE A 689 -17.19 3.07 19.06
C ILE A 689 -17.50 4.44 18.45
N GLN A 690 -17.90 4.52 17.17
CA GLN A 690 -18.33 5.78 16.55
C GLN A 690 -19.48 6.44 17.35
N THR A 691 -20.48 5.65 17.76
CA THR A 691 -21.62 6.12 18.55
C THR A 691 -21.20 6.59 19.94
N ILE A 692 -20.36 5.81 20.63
CA ILE A 692 -19.86 6.13 21.98
C ILE A 692 -19.02 7.41 21.96
N MET A 693 -18.07 7.50 21.02
CA MET A 693 -17.20 8.67 20.87
C MET A 693 -18.00 9.92 20.53
N ALA A 694 -18.95 9.83 19.59
CA ALA A 694 -19.78 10.97 19.21
C ALA A 694 -20.66 11.48 20.36
N GLN A 695 -21.30 10.59 21.11
CA GLN A 695 -22.27 10.98 22.14
C GLN A 695 -21.61 11.38 23.47
N PHE A 696 -20.57 10.65 23.89
CA PHE A 696 -20.01 10.77 25.24
C PHE A 696 -18.64 11.43 25.28
N VAL A 697 -17.94 11.60 24.15
CA VAL A 697 -16.61 12.23 24.12
C VAL A 697 -16.64 13.54 23.33
N TRP A 698 -16.93 13.49 22.03
CA TRP A 698 -16.80 14.67 21.17
C TRP A 698 -17.82 15.76 21.45
N ARG A 699 -19.11 15.41 21.61
CA ARG A 699 -20.17 16.37 21.97
C ARG A 699 -19.96 17.02 23.34
N PRO A 700 -19.71 16.29 24.44
CA PRO A 700 -19.60 16.91 25.76
C PRO A 700 -18.33 17.74 25.94
N LEU A 701 -17.21 17.33 25.34
CA LEU A 701 -15.92 18.00 25.51
C LEU A 701 -15.69 19.19 24.59
N ARG A 702 -16.53 19.35 23.54
CA ARG A 702 -16.45 20.41 22.52
C ARG A 702 -15.05 20.56 21.93
N HIS A 703 -14.51 19.45 21.42
CA HIS A 703 -13.24 19.44 20.69
C HIS A 703 -13.30 20.32 19.45
N ASP A 704 -12.14 20.85 19.05
CA ASP A 704 -12.05 21.61 17.82
C ASP A 704 -12.17 20.69 16.59
N VAL A 705 -12.36 21.28 15.42
CA VAL A 705 -12.57 20.52 14.18
C VAL A 705 -11.32 19.71 13.80
N ALA A 706 -10.12 20.22 14.11
CA ALA A 706 -8.87 19.56 13.78
C ALA A 706 -8.65 18.29 14.63
N GLU A 707 -8.82 18.38 15.95
CA GLU A 707 -8.75 17.25 16.90
C GLU A 707 -9.77 16.17 16.51
N VAL A 708 -11.04 16.55 16.24
CA VAL A 708 -12.07 15.60 15.81
C VAL A 708 -11.67 14.91 14.50
N THR A 709 -11.11 15.65 13.54
CA THR A 709 -10.67 15.10 12.26
C THR A 709 -9.52 14.11 12.43
N VAL A 710 -8.50 14.45 13.22
CA VAL A 710 -7.37 13.56 13.52
C VAL A 710 -7.85 12.28 14.19
N MET A 711 -8.72 12.39 15.20
CA MET A 711 -9.26 11.23 15.90
C MET A 711 -10.01 10.29 14.95
N HIS A 712 -10.88 10.83 14.08
CA HIS A 712 -11.58 10.02 13.10
C HIS A 712 -10.62 9.33 12.11
N TYR A 713 -9.57 10.03 11.67
CA TYR A 713 -8.56 9.45 10.79
C TYR A 713 -7.79 8.31 11.49
N TRP A 714 -7.31 8.50 12.73
CA TRP A 714 -6.57 7.48 13.48
C TRP A 714 -7.40 6.23 13.74
N PHE A 715 -8.68 6.40 14.13
CA PHE A 715 -9.57 5.24 14.25
C PHE A 715 -9.82 4.57 12.90
N GLY A 716 -10.00 5.34 11.82
CA GLY A 716 -10.11 4.80 10.46
C GLY A 716 -8.93 3.90 10.09
N GLN A 717 -7.70 4.35 10.37
CA GLN A 717 -6.48 3.56 10.15
C GLN A 717 -6.42 2.33 11.06
N ALA A 718 -6.75 2.46 12.35
CA ALA A 718 -6.79 1.30 13.24
C ALA A 718 -7.81 0.25 12.78
N PHE A 719 -8.98 0.67 12.27
CA PHE A 719 -10.00 -0.23 11.72
C PHE A 719 -9.64 -0.85 10.38
N PHE A 720 -8.73 -0.26 9.60
CA PHE A 720 -8.11 -0.96 8.48
C PHE A 720 -7.39 -2.22 8.99
N TYR A 721 -6.58 -2.12 10.05
CA TYR A 721 -5.85 -3.26 10.60
C TYR A 721 -6.72 -4.20 11.46
N PHE A 722 -7.71 -3.71 12.23
CA PHE A 722 -8.60 -4.59 13.00
C PHE A 722 -9.41 -5.57 12.13
N GLN A 723 -9.55 -5.30 10.83
CA GLN A 723 -10.18 -6.22 9.87
C GLN A 723 -9.27 -7.39 9.42
N GLY A 724 -8.00 -7.40 9.84
CA GLY A 724 -7.01 -8.38 9.40
C GLY A 724 -6.18 -7.95 8.18
N ASN A 725 -6.37 -6.73 7.69
CA ASN A 725 -5.51 -6.21 6.61
C ASN A 725 -4.09 -5.97 7.12
N SER A 726 -3.12 -6.03 6.22
CA SER A 726 -1.72 -5.68 6.47
C SER A 726 -1.14 -4.92 5.26
N ASN A 727 0.12 -4.51 5.34
CA ASN A 727 0.83 -3.92 4.21
C ASN A 727 1.30 -4.96 3.16
N SER A 728 0.91 -6.23 3.30
CA SER A 728 1.17 -7.29 2.34
C SER A 728 -0.02 -7.47 1.38
N ILE A 729 0.27 -7.51 0.08
CA ILE A 729 -0.74 -7.76 -0.98
C ILE A 729 -1.47 -9.08 -0.76
N ALA A 730 -0.84 -10.06 -0.09
CA ALA A 730 -1.47 -11.35 0.22
C ALA A 730 -2.69 -11.24 1.14
N THR A 731 -2.84 -10.13 1.88
CA THR A 731 -3.99 -9.89 2.77
C THR A 731 -5.18 -9.24 2.07
N VAL A 732 -5.03 -8.79 0.82
CA VAL A 732 -6.16 -8.24 0.05
C VAL A 732 -7.16 -9.34 -0.29
N ASP A 733 -8.40 -9.20 0.18
CA ASP A 733 -9.46 -10.16 -0.13
C ASP A 733 -10.05 -9.92 -1.53
N ILE A 734 -9.39 -10.50 -2.54
CA ILE A 734 -9.82 -10.42 -3.94
C ILE A 734 -11.24 -11.03 -4.11
N SER A 735 -11.65 -11.95 -3.24
CA SER A 735 -12.98 -12.57 -3.35
C SER A 735 -14.12 -11.57 -3.16
N ALA A 736 -13.89 -10.47 -2.43
CA ALA A 736 -14.84 -9.37 -2.29
C ALA A 736 -15.18 -8.72 -3.65
N GLY A 737 -14.22 -8.69 -4.57
CA GLY A 737 -14.38 -8.18 -5.94
C GLY A 737 -15.38 -8.96 -6.79
N PHE A 738 -15.68 -10.21 -6.42
CA PHE A 738 -16.52 -11.13 -7.20
C PHE A 738 -17.91 -11.34 -6.60
N VAL A 739 -18.26 -10.66 -5.51
CA VAL A 739 -19.57 -10.79 -4.87
C VAL A 739 -20.68 -10.35 -5.84
N GLY A 740 -21.55 -11.28 -6.24
CA GLY A 740 -22.67 -11.01 -7.16
C GLY A 740 -22.30 -10.98 -8.65
N LEU A 741 -21.06 -11.30 -9.03
CA LEU A 741 -20.61 -11.40 -10.42
C LEU A 741 -20.61 -12.87 -10.89
N ASP A 742 -21.04 -13.08 -12.13
CA ASP A 742 -21.01 -14.38 -12.84
C ASP A 742 -19.77 -14.54 -13.74
N ALA A 743 -19.22 -13.41 -14.19
CA ALA A 743 -17.98 -13.32 -14.94
C ALA A 743 -17.08 -12.20 -14.39
N TYR A 744 -15.78 -12.29 -14.64
CA TYR A 744 -14.84 -11.24 -14.28
C TYR A 744 -15.15 -9.96 -15.05
N MET A 745 -15.41 -8.88 -14.32
CA MET A 745 -15.56 -7.52 -14.84
C MET A 745 -14.58 -6.64 -14.08
N GLU A 746 -13.62 -6.05 -14.80
CA GLU A 746 -12.47 -5.35 -14.20
C GLU A 746 -12.90 -4.19 -13.27
N ILE A 747 -13.72 -3.27 -13.77
CA ILE A 747 -14.08 -2.04 -13.03
C ILE A 747 -14.85 -2.36 -11.72
N PRO A 748 -15.94 -3.15 -11.72
CA PRO A 748 -16.63 -3.50 -10.48
C PRO A 748 -15.76 -4.30 -9.52
N ALA A 749 -14.93 -5.22 -10.02
CA ALA A 749 -14.06 -6.02 -9.18
C ALA A 749 -13.02 -5.18 -8.45
N ILE A 750 -12.39 -4.22 -9.15
CA ILE A 750 -11.44 -3.26 -8.55
C ILE A 750 -12.16 -2.42 -7.49
N PHE A 751 -13.32 -1.85 -7.82
CA PHE A 751 -14.08 -1.00 -6.90
C PHE A 751 -14.49 -1.74 -5.61
N LEU A 752 -15.07 -2.93 -5.75
CA LEU A 752 -15.54 -3.72 -4.60
C LEU A 752 -14.38 -4.22 -3.74
N THR A 753 -13.27 -4.63 -4.36
CA THR A 753 -12.06 -5.04 -3.62
C THR A 753 -11.45 -3.86 -2.85
N ALA A 754 -11.33 -2.69 -3.51
CA ALA A 754 -10.82 -1.48 -2.87
C ALA A 754 -11.74 -1.03 -1.73
N PHE A 755 -13.06 -1.01 -1.94
CA PHE A 755 -14.02 -0.63 -0.91
C PHE A 755 -13.99 -1.60 0.28
N ALA A 756 -13.92 -2.91 0.05
CA ALA A 756 -13.83 -3.90 1.13
C ALA A 756 -12.55 -3.69 1.96
N THR A 757 -11.41 -3.54 1.29
CA THR A 757 -10.08 -3.37 1.90
C THR A 757 -10.00 -2.08 2.73
N TYR A 758 -10.55 -0.97 2.23
CA TYR A 758 -10.52 0.34 2.90
C TYR A 758 -11.85 0.73 3.55
N SER A 759 -12.69 -0.26 3.87
CA SER A 759 -14.01 0.00 4.47
C SER A 759 -13.90 0.74 5.81
N GLY A 760 -12.87 0.46 6.62
CA GLY A 760 -12.60 1.18 7.87
C GLY A 760 -12.42 2.69 7.64
N PRO A 761 -11.36 3.13 6.94
CA PRO A 761 -11.15 4.55 6.64
C PRO A 761 -12.36 5.24 5.99
N VAL A 762 -13.02 4.59 5.02
CA VAL A 762 -14.19 5.17 4.33
C VAL A 762 -15.39 5.36 5.25
N LEU A 763 -15.71 4.38 6.10
CA LEU A 763 -16.82 4.49 7.04
C LEU A 763 -16.55 5.54 8.12
N TRP A 764 -15.32 5.67 8.60
CA TRP A 764 -14.93 6.71 9.57
C TRP A 764 -14.93 8.12 8.94
N ALA A 765 -14.50 8.27 7.69
CA ALA A 765 -14.57 9.53 6.96
C ALA A 765 -16.02 9.96 6.68
N SER A 766 -16.89 9.04 6.27
CA SER A 766 -18.32 9.35 6.09
C SER A 766 -19.01 9.71 7.41
N HIS A 767 -18.65 9.04 8.52
CA HIS A 767 -19.11 9.40 9.86
C HIS A 767 -18.66 10.81 10.26
N LEU A 768 -17.40 11.18 9.98
CA LEU A 768 -16.86 12.53 10.26
C LEU A 768 -17.69 13.63 9.58
N VAL A 769 -18.01 13.47 8.29
CA VAL A 769 -18.84 14.44 7.54
C VAL A 769 -20.21 14.59 8.19
N ASN A 770 -20.84 13.47 8.54
CA ASN A 770 -22.15 13.49 9.19
C ASN A 770 -22.09 14.10 10.60
N PHE A 771 -21.08 13.77 11.39
CA PHE A 771 -20.87 14.32 12.73
C PHE A 771 -20.69 15.84 12.68
N LEU A 772 -19.75 16.33 11.87
CA LEU A 772 -19.48 17.76 11.73
C LEU A 772 -20.70 18.51 11.19
N THR A 773 -21.41 17.96 10.21
CA THR A 773 -22.64 18.60 9.69
C THR A 773 -23.74 18.67 10.76
N SER A 774 -23.80 17.71 11.69
CA SER A 774 -24.79 17.71 12.76
C SER A 774 -24.48 18.67 13.91
N GLU A 775 -23.19 18.98 14.13
CA GLU A 775 -22.72 19.86 15.22
C GLU A 775 -22.44 21.30 14.75
N ALA A 776 -22.09 21.49 13.48
CA ALA A 776 -21.57 22.76 12.99
C ALA A 776 -22.66 23.84 12.94
N SER A 777 -22.50 24.85 13.80
CA SER A 777 -23.13 26.16 13.66
C SER A 777 -22.39 27.07 12.68
N SER A 778 -21.18 26.71 12.24
CA SER A 778 -20.35 27.49 11.30
C SER A 778 -20.24 26.83 9.92
N GLY A 779 -20.38 27.64 8.87
CA GLY A 779 -20.33 27.17 7.48
C GLY A 779 -18.98 26.57 7.05
N SER A 780 -17.88 26.86 7.77
CA SER A 780 -16.50 26.52 7.39
C SER A 780 -15.93 25.23 8.01
N ALA A 781 -16.67 24.54 8.89
CA ALA A 781 -16.18 23.36 9.59
C ALA A 781 -15.78 22.21 8.63
N LEU A 782 -16.56 21.97 7.57
CA LEU A 782 -16.22 20.94 6.59
C LEU A 782 -14.99 21.32 5.77
N SER A 783 -14.84 22.59 5.40
CA SER A 783 -13.62 23.09 4.73
C SER A 783 -12.37 22.89 5.59
N HIS A 784 -12.44 23.20 6.90
CA HIS A 784 -11.33 22.94 7.83
C HIS A 784 -11.00 21.45 7.94
N ALA A 785 -12.00 20.60 8.13
CA ALA A 785 -11.81 19.17 8.23
C ALA A 785 -11.22 18.56 6.95
N CYS A 786 -11.68 19.01 5.77
CA CYS A 786 -11.13 18.59 4.49
C CYS A 786 -9.64 18.94 4.37
N PHE A 787 -9.25 20.15 4.79
CA PHE A 787 -7.87 20.59 4.77
C PHE A 787 -6.99 19.80 5.75
N CYS A 788 -7.46 19.59 6.98
CA CYS A 788 -6.76 18.77 7.98
C CYS A 788 -6.60 17.31 7.50
N TYR A 789 -7.66 16.72 6.96
CA TYR A 789 -7.66 15.34 6.47
C TYR A 789 -6.66 15.16 5.32
N ALA A 790 -6.65 16.09 4.36
CA ALA A 790 -5.67 16.12 3.28
C ALA A 790 -4.24 16.19 3.82
N LEU A 791 -3.95 17.17 4.69
CA LEU A 791 -2.60 17.38 5.24
C LEU A 791 -2.06 16.16 5.98
N ILE A 792 -2.89 15.51 6.81
CA ILE A 792 -2.48 14.33 7.57
C ILE A 792 -2.14 13.14 6.65
N CYS A 793 -2.83 13.01 5.51
CA CYS A 793 -2.54 11.97 4.52
C CYS A 793 -1.33 12.30 3.64
N SER A 794 -1.14 13.58 3.28
CA SER A 794 -0.07 14.04 2.39
C SER A 794 1.33 13.90 3.00
N ILE A 795 1.46 14.06 4.32
CA ILE A 795 2.76 13.98 5.02
C ILE A 795 3.39 12.58 4.89
N PRO A 796 2.72 11.46 5.29
CA PRO A 796 3.28 10.12 5.15
C PRO A 796 3.66 9.77 3.72
N VAL A 797 2.78 10.01 2.73
CA VAL A 797 3.04 9.71 1.32
C VAL A 797 4.30 10.42 0.82
N SER A 798 4.44 11.71 1.12
CA SER A 798 5.58 12.52 0.67
C SER A 798 6.91 12.00 1.22
N VAL A 799 6.95 11.70 2.53
CA VAL A 799 8.15 11.14 3.18
C VAL A 799 8.43 9.74 2.66
N TYR A 800 7.38 8.93 2.45
CA TYR A 800 7.53 7.56 1.98
C TYR A 800 8.13 7.49 0.57
N ILE A 801 7.73 8.38 -0.34
CA ILE A 801 8.33 8.47 -1.68
C ILE A 801 9.83 8.80 -1.63
N ILE A 802 10.24 9.74 -0.76
CA ILE A 802 11.65 10.06 -0.57
C ILE A 802 12.41 8.83 -0.05
N LEU A 803 11.84 8.14 0.94
CA LEU A 803 12.41 6.96 1.55
C LEU A 803 12.53 5.80 0.56
N VAL A 804 11.48 5.51 -0.21
CA VAL A 804 11.51 4.46 -1.23
C VAL A 804 12.49 4.79 -2.35
N THR A 805 12.65 6.08 -2.68
CA THR A 805 13.69 6.52 -3.64
C THR A 805 15.09 6.26 -3.10
N SER A 806 15.36 6.57 -1.83
CA SER A 806 16.68 6.35 -1.21
C SER A 806 16.98 4.87 -1.02
N LEU A 807 15.97 4.08 -0.66
CA LEU A 807 16.05 2.63 -0.42
C LEU A 807 15.76 1.77 -1.67
N ARG A 808 15.72 2.35 -2.88
CA ARG A 808 15.35 1.60 -4.10
C ARG A 808 16.21 0.37 -4.40
N TYR A 809 17.45 0.33 -3.91
CA TYR A 809 18.33 -0.85 -4.07
C TYR A 809 18.39 -1.73 -2.82
N HIS A 810 17.55 -1.47 -1.82
CA HIS A 810 17.42 -2.26 -0.61
C HIS A 810 16.79 -3.62 -0.92
N LEU A 811 17.18 -4.70 -0.23
CA LEU A 811 16.69 -6.05 -0.57
C LEU A 811 15.17 -6.18 -0.46
N PHE A 812 14.58 -5.67 0.62
CA PHE A 812 13.12 -5.71 0.82
C PHE A 812 12.33 -4.71 -0.02
N ILE A 813 12.97 -4.04 -1.01
CA ILE A 813 12.28 -3.07 -1.85
C ILE A 813 11.03 -3.67 -2.48
N TRP A 814 11.09 -4.94 -2.93
CA TRP A 814 9.98 -5.61 -3.60
C TRP A 814 9.02 -6.33 -2.65
N SER A 815 9.48 -6.82 -1.50
CA SER A 815 8.65 -7.61 -0.58
C SER A 815 7.92 -6.77 0.48
N VAL A 816 8.49 -5.62 0.89
CA VAL A 816 7.95 -4.79 1.98
C VAL A 816 7.62 -3.37 1.48
N PHE A 817 8.61 -2.68 0.89
CA PHE A 817 8.44 -1.26 0.57
C PHE A 817 7.52 -1.02 -0.64
N SER A 818 7.61 -1.83 -1.68
CA SER A 818 6.77 -1.70 -2.88
C SER A 818 5.29 -2.00 -2.61
N PRO A 819 4.93 -3.09 -1.89
CA PRO A 819 3.56 -3.31 -1.44
C PRO A 819 3.00 -2.13 -0.66
N LYS A 820 3.73 -1.65 0.35
CA LYS A 820 3.31 -0.48 1.14
C LYS A 820 3.14 0.77 0.28
N LEU A 821 4.02 1.02 -0.70
CA LEU A 821 3.88 2.14 -1.63
C LEU A 821 2.57 2.07 -2.43
N LEU A 822 2.16 0.87 -2.87
CA LEU A 822 0.88 0.65 -3.55
C LEU A 822 -0.31 0.91 -2.61
N TYR A 823 -0.24 0.47 -1.36
CA TYR A 823 -1.25 0.76 -0.34
C TYR A 823 -1.37 2.27 -0.08
N GLU A 824 -0.26 2.99 0.01
CA GLU A 824 -0.24 4.46 0.16
C GLU A 824 -0.82 5.17 -1.07
N GLY A 825 -0.49 4.71 -2.28
CA GLY A 825 -1.08 5.25 -3.51
C GLY A 825 -2.59 5.05 -3.59
N MET A 826 -3.09 3.87 -3.22
CA MET A 826 -4.53 3.59 -3.13
C MET A 826 -5.21 4.38 -2.01
N HIS A 827 -4.53 4.54 -0.87
CA HIS A 827 -5.03 5.36 0.24
C HIS A 827 -5.19 6.82 -0.19
N LEU A 828 -4.22 7.37 -0.92
CA LEU A 828 -4.27 8.72 -1.46
C LEU A 828 -5.41 8.91 -2.48
N LEU A 829 -5.66 7.92 -3.34
CA LEU A 829 -6.81 7.92 -4.25
C LEU A 829 -8.14 7.99 -3.50
N ILE A 830 -8.26 7.23 -2.41
CA ILE A 830 -9.45 7.25 -1.54
C ILE A 830 -9.57 8.60 -0.83
N THR A 831 -8.46 9.14 -0.33
CA THR A 831 -8.42 10.48 0.27
C THR A 831 -8.87 11.55 -0.71
N ALA A 832 -8.47 11.49 -1.99
CA ALA A 832 -8.96 12.41 -3.02
C ALA A 832 -10.49 12.33 -3.18
N ALA A 833 -11.05 11.11 -3.24
CA ALA A 833 -12.50 10.90 -3.33
C ALA A 833 -13.24 11.42 -2.08
N VAL A 834 -12.67 11.20 -0.90
CA VAL A 834 -13.18 11.74 0.38
C VAL A 834 -13.13 13.27 0.37
N CYS A 835 -12.02 13.90 0.01
CA CYS A 835 -11.92 15.36 -0.06
C CYS A 835 -12.92 15.98 -1.06
N ILE A 836 -13.14 15.33 -2.22
CA ILE A 836 -14.17 15.75 -3.18
C ILE A 836 -15.57 15.66 -2.54
N PHE A 837 -15.85 14.60 -1.78
CA PHE A 837 -17.11 14.47 -1.05
C PHE A 837 -17.27 15.57 0.01
N PHE A 838 -16.22 15.93 0.75
CA PHE A 838 -16.24 17.04 1.69
C PHE A 838 -16.58 18.37 1.00
N ILE A 839 -15.98 18.66 -0.15
CA ILE A 839 -16.25 19.88 -0.93
C ILE A 839 -17.68 19.93 -1.41
N ALA A 840 -18.18 18.81 -1.95
CA ALA A 840 -19.56 18.71 -2.41
C ALA A 840 -20.54 18.98 -1.26
N MET A 841 -20.16 18.65 -0.03
CA MET A 841 -20.95 18.96 1.17
C MET A 841 -20.76 20.39 1.65
N ASP A 842 -19.57 20.97 1.53
CA ASP A 842 -19.25 22.34 1.99
C ASP A 842 -19.94 23.43 1.14
N GLN A 843 -20.00 23.27 -0.18
CA GLN A 843 -20.67 24.21 -1.12
C GLN A 843 -22.16 24.42 -0.85
N THR A 844 -22.76 23.58 0.00
CA THR A 844 -24.16 23.71 0.42
C THR A 844 -24.37 24.71 1.56
N ASN A 845 -23.30 25.17 2.23
CA ASN A 845 -23.36 26.17 3.32
C ASN A 845 -23.17 27.62 2.85
N THR A 846 -22.56 27.88 1.69
CA THR A 846 -22.14 29.23 1.27
C THR A 846 -23.20 30.02 0.49
N LYS A 847 -24.35 29.41 0.20
CA LYS A 847 -25.48 30.05 -0.51
C LYS A 847 -26.62 30.52 0.42
N SER A 848 -26.48 30.41 1.74
CA SER A 848 -27.47 30.90 2.73
C SER A 848 -27.18 32.32 3.19
#